data_AF-A0AB36L281-F1
#
_entry.id   AF-A0AB36L281-F1
#
_cell.length_a   1.000
_cell.length_b   1.000
_cell.length_c   1.000
_cell.angle_alpha   90.00
_cell.angle_beta   90.00
_cell.angle_gamma   90.00
#
_symmetry.space_group_name_H-M   'P 1'
#
loop_
_entity.id
_entity.type
_entity.pdbx_description
1 polymer ?
#
loop_
_entity_poly.entity_id
_entity_poly.type
_entity_poly.pdbx_seq_one_letter_code
_entity_poly.pdbx_strand_id
1 'polypeptide(L)'
;MHNGQMGYWENRSSGAGNNEHTTRAFVAVGPSEAEKAARAEKVAKEKQQAEEAAKAFAAKTAAASAAAEKERQNAISAAAAAGQHQTVPDARNNLNQATAEASRLKTVADNALNTAKNKRKEAIDAVPVATQAEKKYQDLQQSIKGLTLNNNGQYGTQKWEVISSNKEHDHWGYRFYPSGITKAQVDAAQNDAVNKRNAATSLASQATAAEQASLQASAAYNAAETRRQAAQAALASAEQAAAAERKRQEAEAAAAAAAEKKRQADAAAKAAEEARAIAEKAKALQARCTAADKLKSSEIQAVRGIPATAAPFAIPLTWSTASRGGFTLSADAAASLGAFISEALATLSVAVVANPVALTIAGLVLSKSVGVGSDMVPGRDISSMMPGDAFGLPDTAALNKAADQKTSVSMPVRGRLVMNDSGILDVQLVKTNTAGAVKVARAVLDKETGYWGYTLPAVADVPAQTIFVSPADALGANGPLTLSGPVPLPERILHTGDQISAPQATDKTVTPVADDLDFDDIILVFPPESGLKPLYVMYRSPRNMPGTVSGKGQNVGNNWMGGASTGDGAPVPSQIADKLRGKTFGSFDSSRRAFWKAVADDSALSKQFSEADINQMKAGRAPTADFLESVGKRVKIELHHEKEISQGGAVMDVDNIKALTPKNHIETHKGK
;
A
#
# COMPACT_ATOMS: atom_id res chain seq x y z
N MET A 1 57.49 -82.94 -85.11
CA MET A 1 56.60 -83.20 -83.95
C MET A 1 56.27 -84.68 -83.89
N HIS A 2 56.23 -85.25 -82.70
CA HIS A 2 55.76 -86.62 -82.46
C HIS A 2 54.85 -86.59 -81.24
N ASN A 3 53.65 -87.18 -81.32
CA ASN A 3 52.59 -87.13 -80.29
C ASN A 3 52.30 -85.72 -79.72
N GLY A 4 52.22 -84.70 -80.58
CA GLY A 4 51.91 -83.33 -80.17
C GLY A 4 53.06 -82.59 -79.45
N GLN A 5 54.26 -83.17 -79.41
CA GLN A 5 55.45 -82.58 -78.81
C GLN A 5 56.47 -82.19 -79.89
N MET A 6 57.02 -80.98 -79.80
CA MET A 6 58.13 -80.52 -80.64
C MET A 6 59.42 -81.23 -80.23
N GLY A 7 60.26 -81.60 -81.19
CA GLY A 7 61.47 -82.39 -80.92
C GLY A 7 62.16 -82.86 -82.19
N TYR A 8 63.35 -83.44 -82.05
CA TYR A 8 64.13 -84.02 -83.13
C TYR A 8 64.42 -85.50 -82.88
N TRP A 9 64.68 -86.26 -83.94
CA TRP A 9 65.03 -87.68 -83.84
C TRP A 9 66.55 -87.84 -83.83
N GLU A 10 67.07 -88.56 -82.84
CA GLU A 10 68.49 -88.85 -82.67
C GLU A 10 68.71 -90.37 -82.83
N ASN A 11 69.71 -90.75 -83.62
CA ASN A 11 70.14 -92.14 -83.75
C ASN A 11 71.10 -92.45 -82.59
N ARG A 12 70.80 -93.46 -81.78
CA ARG A 12 71.73 -93.97 -80.76
C ARG A 12 72.16 -95.38 -81.14
N SER A 13 73.47 -95.59 -81.22
CA SER A 13 74.07 -96.92 -81.39
C SER A 13 74.58 -97.39 -80.03
N SER A 14 74.28 -98.64 -79.68
CA SER A 14 74.81 -99.29 -78.47
C SER A 14 75.31 -100.69 -78.82
N GLY A 15 76.61 -100.93 -78.64
CA GLY A 15 77.30 -102.20 -78.87
C GLY A 15 78.75 -102.00 -79.36
N ALA A 16 79.67 -102.91 -79.05
CA ALA A 16 81.05 -102.90 -79.55
C ALA A 16 81.34 -104.20 -80.32
N GLY A 17 81.93 -104.09 -81.51
CA GLY A 17 82.19 -105.22 -82.40
C GLY A 17 81.05 -105.52 -83.37
N ASN A 18 81.11 -106.68 -84.06
CA ASN A 18 80.34 -107.01 -85.26
C ASN A 18 78.80 -107.13 -85.10
N ASN A 19 78.20 -106.64 -84.02
CA ASN A 19 76.75 -106.53 -83.80
C ASN A 19 76.36 -105.14 -83.26
N GLU A 20 76.50 -104.09 -84.09
CA GLU A 20 75.96 -102.76 -83.77
C GLU A 20 74.45 -102.70 -84.13
N HIS A 21 73.62 -102.30 -83.18
CA HIS A 21 72.22 -101.96 -83.41
C HIS A 21 72.02 -100.44 -83.27
N THR A 22 71.48 -99.81 -84.31
CA THR A 22 71.12 -98.39 -84.30
C THR A 22 69.61 -98.24 -84.04
N THR A 23 69.24 -97.57 -82.95
CA THR A 23 67.84 -97.30 -82.59
C THR A 23 67.57 -95.80 -82.66
N ARG A 24 66.46 -95.40 -83.29
CA ARG A 24 66.01 -94.00 -83.34
C ARG A 24 65.22 -93.64 -82.09
N ALA A 25 65.66 -92.63 -81.34
CA ALA A 25 64.96 -92.09 -80.18
C ALA A 25 64.50 -90.64 -80.46
N PHE A 26 63.25 -90.30 -80.09
CA PHE A 26 62.73 -88.94 -80.19
C PHE A 26 63.15 -88.13 -78.97
N VAL A 27 63.83 -86.99 -79.19
CA VAL A 27 64.24 -86.05 -78.14
C VAL A 27 63.34 -84.82 -78.20
N ALA A 28 62.50 -84.65 -77.18
CA ALA A 28 61.59 -83.52 -77.10
C ALA A 28 62.32 -82.18 -76.82
N VAL A 29 61.83 -81.11 -77.44
CA VAL A 29 62.32 -79.73 -77.31
C VAL A 29 61.14 -78.84 -76.93
N GLY A 30 61.01 -78.53 -75.64
CA GLY A 30 59.97 -77.65 -75.07
C GLY A 30 58.75 -78.38 -74.47
N PRO A 31 57.90 -77.64 -73.71
CA PRO A 31 56.73 -78.19 -73.04
C PRO A 31 55.61 -78.56 -74.03
N SER A 32 54.86 -79.62 -73.70
CA SER A 32 53.72 -80.12 -74.48
C SER A 32 52.53 -79.14 -74.46
N GLU A 33 51.63 -79.26 -75.45
CA GLU A 33 50.40 -78.45 -75.49
C GLU A 33 49.49 -78.69 -74.26
N ALA A 34 49.48 -79.91 -73.71
CA ALA A 34 48.74 -80.22 -72.49
C ALA A 34 49.30 -79.47 -71.26
N GLU A 35 50.63 -79.33 -71.15
CA GLU A 35 51.27 -78.56 -70.08
C GLU A 35 51.01 -77.06 -70.22
N LYS A 36 50.92 -76.52 -71.45
CA LYS A 36 50.55 -75.12 -71.68
C LYS A 36 49.09 -74.84 -71.28
N ALA A 37 48.16 -75.71 -71.64
CA ALA A 37 46.74 -75.59 -71.28
C ALA A 37 46.51 -75.69 -69.77
N ALA A 38 47.15 -76.66 -69.10
CA ALA A 38 47.08 -76.81 -67.64
C ALA A 38 47.66 -75.57 -66.92
N ARG A 39 48.72 -74.97 -67.47
CA ARG A 39 49.31 -73.74 -66.92
C ARG A 39 48.40 -72.53 -67.10
N ALA A 40 47.69 -72.41 -68.22
CA ALA A 40 46.72 -71.34 -68.46
C ALA A 40 45.50 -71.46 -67.53
N GLU A 41 44.98 -72.67 -67.33
CA GLU A 41 43.86 -72.91 -66.41
C GLU A 41 44.23 -72.61 -64.95
N LYS A 42 45.46 -72.97 -64.54
CA LYS A 42 46.00 -72.63 -63.22
C LYS A 42 46.05 -71.11 -63.00
N VAL A 43 46.55 -70.35 -63.98
CA VAL A 43 46.62 -68.88 -63.92
C VAL A 43 45.22 -68.25 -63.86
N ALA A 44 44.24 -68.80 -64.58
CA ALA A 44 42.86 -68.31 -64.53
C ALA A 44 42.21 -68.52 -63.15
N LYS A 45 42.42 -69.70 -62.52
CA LYS A 45 41.96 -69.97 -61.15
C LYS A 45 42.64 -69.07 -60.12
N GLU A 46 43.94 -68.86 -60.23
CA GLU A 46 44.70 -67.95 -59.36
C GLU A 46 44.20 -66.51 -59.48
N LYS A 47 43.86 -66.05 -60.69
CA LYS A 47 43.27 -64.72 -60.92
C LYS A 47 41.89 -64.59 -60.27
N GLN A 48 41.01 -65.57 -60.44
CA GLN A 48 39.66 -65.53 -59.84
C GLN A 48 39.73 -65.53 -58.30
N GLN A 49 40.61 -66.34 -57.71
CA GLN A 49 40.85 -66.35 -56.27
C GLN A 49 41.38 -65.00 -55.76
N ALA A 50 42.25 -64.33 -56.52
CA ALA A 50 42.75 -63.00 -56.17
C ALA A 50 41.63 -61.93 -56.21
N GLU A 51 40.72 -61.98 -57.19
CA GLU A 51 39.59 -61.04 -57.29
C GLU A 51 38.57 -61.23 -56.15
N GLU A 52 38.26 -62.47 -55.77
CA GLU A 52 37.39 -62.77 -54.62
C GLU A 52 38.02 -62.33 -53.30
N ALA A 53 39.33 -62.58 -53.11
CA ALA A 53 40.06 -62.11 -51.94
C ALA A 53 40.07 -60.58 -51.85
N ALA A 54 40.21 -59.87 -52.98
CA ALA A 54 40.16 -58.40 -53.03
C ALA A 54 38.77 -57.85 -52.65
N LYS A 55 37.69 -58.47 -53.14
CA LYS A 55 36.31 -58.10 -52.74
C LYS A 55 36.05 -58.35 -51.26
N ALA A 56 36.48 -59.50 -50.73
CA ALA A 56 36.32 -59.84 -49.31
C ALA A 56 37.11 -58.88 -48.40
N PHE A 57 38.31 -58.46 -48.83
CA PHE A 57 39.11 -57.46 -48.13
C PHE A 57 38.40 -56.09 -48.10
N ALA A 58 37.91 -55.61 -49.26
CA ALA A 58 37.18 -54.35 -49.35
C ALA A 58 35.93 -54.32 -48.46
N ALA A 59 35.15 -55.41 -48.41
CA ALA A 59 33.99 -55.54 -47.55
C ALA A 59 34.35 -55.48 -46.06
N LYS A 60 35.44 -56.14 -45.64
CA LYS A 60 35.94 -56.08 -44.25
C LYS A 60 36.40 -54.67 -43.88
N THR A 61 37.08 -53.96 -44.79
CA THR A 61 37.51 -52.57 -44.58
C THR A 61 36.31 -51.64 -44.41
N ALA A 62 35.26 -51.78 -45.24
CA ALA A 62 34.05 -50.98 -45.13
C ALA A 62 33.31 -51.22 -43.79
N ALA A 63 33.20 -52.49 -43.36
CA ALA A 63 32.58 -52.83 -42.08
C ALA A 63 33.35 -52.25 -40.88
N ALA A 64 34.68 -52.32 -40.91
CA ALA A 64 35.53 -51.72 -39.88
C ALA A 64 35.38 -50.19 -39.82
N SER A 65 35.27 -49.52 -40.97
CA SER A 65 35.04 -48.07 -41.04
C SER A 65 33.68 -47.67 -40.47
N ALA A 66 32.62 -48.44 -40.72
CA ALA A 66 31.30 -48.19 -40.18
C ALA A 66 31.24 -48.38 -38.65
N ALA A 67 31.93 -49.39 -38.12
CA ALA A 67 32.05 -49.61 -36.69
C ALA A 67 32.79 -48.45 -35.99
N ALA A 68 33.90 -47.99 -36.57
CA ALA A 68 34.67 -46.86 -36.04
C ALA A 68 33.85 -45.55 -36.04
N GLU A 69 33.04 -45.31 -37.06
CA GLU A 69 32.15 -44.14 -37.11
C GLU A 69 31.08 -44.20 -36.01
N LYS A 70 30.53 -45.39 -35.74
CA LYS A 70 29.57 -45.57 -34.63
C LYS A 70 30.20 -45.30 -33.27
N GLU A 71 31.42 -45.77 -33.03
CA GLU A 71 32.16 -45.49 -31.80
C GLU A 71 32.46 -44.00 -31.64
N ARG A 72 32.83 -43.30 -32.73
CA ARG A 72 33.02 -41.85 -32.74
C ARG A 72 31.77 -41.10 -32.28
N GLN A 73 30.62 -41.44 -32.85
CA GLN A 73 29.34 -40.80 -32.50
C GLN A 73 28.95 -41.06 -31.03
N ASN A 74 29.17 -42.27 -30.54
CA ASN A 74 28.93 -42.62 -29.15
C ASN A 74 29.85 -41.83 -28.20
N ALA A 75 31.13 -41.68 -28.53
CA ALA A 75 32.08 -40.91 -27.74
C ALA A 75 31.71 -39.41 -27.68
N ILE A 76 31.29 -38.83 -28.81
CA ILE A 76 30.81 -37.44 -28.87
C ILE A 76 29.57 -37.25 -28.00
N SER A 77 28.61 -38.17 -28.09
CA SER A 77 27.37 -38.11 -27.32
C SER A 77 27.63 -38.25 -25.81
N ALA A 78 28.50 -39.19 -25.41
CA ALA A 78 28.89 -39.37 -24.01
C ALA A 78 29.63 -38.14 -23.45
N ALA A 79 30.51 -37.53 -24.26
CA ALA A 79 31.21 -36.31 -23.85
C ALA A 79 30.28 -35.09 -23.76
N ALA A 80 29.28 -34.97 -24.64
CA ALA A 80 28.25 -33.94 -24.54
C ALA A 80 27.45 -34.08 -23.23
N ALA A 81 27.12 -35.31 -22.82
CA ALA A 81 26.45 -35.57 -21.54
C ALA A 81 27.37 -35.22 -20.36
N ALA A 82 28.64 -35.66 -20.37
CA ALA A 82 29.60 -35.33 -19.32
C ALA A 82 29.88 -33.82 -19.21
N GLY A 83 29.86 -33.10 -20.34
CA GLY A 83 30.05 -31.65 -20.38
C GLY A 83 29.02 -30.85 -19.59
N GLN A 84 27.81 -31.39 -19.37
CA GLN A 84 26.78 -30.73 -18.53
C GLN A 84 27.23 -30.53 -17.08
N HIS A 85 28.22 -31.32 -16.63
CA HIS A 85 28.73 -31.31 -15.26
C HIS A 85 30.15 -30.72 -15.16
N GLN A 86 30.73 -30.24 -16.26
CA GLN A 86 32.05 -29.61 -16.27
C GLN A 86 31.94 -28.08 -16.19
N THR A 87 32.97 -27.45 -15.64
CA THR A 87 33.08 -25.98 -15.74
C THR A 87 33.51 -25.60 -17.15
N VAL A 88 33.04 -24.44 -17.64
CA VAL A 88 33.45 -23.91 -18.96
C VAL A 88 34.98 -23.79 -19.08
N PRO A 89 35.72 -23.28 -18.08
CA PRO A 89 37.19 -23.25 -18.12
C PRO A 89 37.84 -24.63 -18.28
N ASP A 90 37.36 -25.64 -17.55
CA ASP A 90 37.92 -26.99 -17.62
C ASP A 90 37.63 -27.64 -18.97
N ALA A 91 36.41 -27.50 -19.48
CA ALA A 91 36.03 -28.00 -20.80
C ALA A 91 36.84 -27.30 -21.93
N ARG A 92 37.11 -26.00 -21.78
CA ARG A 92 37.96 -25.22 -22.71
C ARG A 92 39.40 -25.72 -22.71
N ASN A 93 39.96 -25.97 -21.53
CA ASN A 93 41.31 -26.52 -21.39
C ASN A 93 41.41 -27.92 -22.02
N ASN A 94 40.42 -28.78 -21.80
CA ASN A 94 40.36 -30.11 -22.41
C ASN A 94 40.29 -30.05 -23.94
N LEU A 95 39.51 -29.13 -24.51
CA LEU A 95 39.46 -28.92 -25.96
C LEU A 95 40.81 -28.45 -26.51
N ASN A 96 41.49 -27.52 -25.82
CA ASN A 96 42.80 -27.04 -26.23
C ASN A 96 43.84 -28.18 -26.28
N GLN A 97 43.88 -29.02 -25.24
CA GLN A 97 44.77 -30.19 -25.19
C GLN A 97 44.46 -31.19 -26.30
N ALA A 98 43.19 -31.54 -26.49
CA ALA A 98 42.78 -32.47 -27.54
C ALA A 98 43.08 -31.93 -28.96
N THR A 99 42.96 -30.62 -29.16
CA THR A 99 43.28 -29.95 -30.44
C THR A 99 44.78 -29.98 -30.73
N ALA A 100 45.61 -29.73 -29.72
CA ALA A 100 47.06 -29.83 -29.85
C ALA A 100 47.51 -31.25 -30.18
N GLU A 101 46.94 -32.25 -29.51
CA GLU A 101 47.27 -33.66 -29.75
C GLU A 101 46.83 -34.13 -31.14
N ALA A 102 45.61 -33.79 -31.58
CA ALA A 102 45.13 -34.11 -32.93
C ALA A 102 46.05 -33.51 -34.01
N SER A 103 46.49 -32.26 -33.83
CA SER A 103 47.41 -31.58 -34.75
C SER A 103 48.78 -32.27 -34.82
N ARG A 104 49.32 -32.69 -33.67
CA ARG A 104 50.58 -33.44 -33.58
C ARG A 104 50.47 -34.78 -34.29
N LEU A 105 49.44 -35.57 -34.00
CA LEU A 105 49.25 -36.89 -34.59
C LEU A 105 48.93 -36.83 -36.09
N LYS A 106 48.29 -35.74 -36.56
CA LYS A 106 48.10 -35.50 -37.99
C LYS A 106 49.45 -35.46 -38.72
N THR A 107 50.39 -34.71 -38.16
CA THR A 107 51.74 -34.59 -38.73
C THR A 107 52.46 -35.94 -38.76
N VAL A 108 52.32 -36.74 -37.70
CA VAL A 108 52.88 -38.11 -37.62
C VAL A 108 52.26 -39.01 -38.69
N ALA A 109 50.94 -38.98 -38.87
CA ALA A 109 50.24 -39.76 -39.88
C ALA A 109 50.65 -39.38 -41.31
N ASP A 110 50.73 -38.08 -41.61
CA ASP A 110 51.14 -37.57 -42.92
C ASP A 110 52.59 -38.03 -43.26
N ASN A 111 53.50 -37.96 -42.28
CA ASN A 111 54.90 -38.41 -42.44
C ASN A 111 55.01 -39.93 -42.64
N ALA A 112 54.25 -40.72 -41.88
CA ALA A 112 54.22 -42.18 -42.01
C ALA A 112 53.66 -42.61 -43.38
N LEU A 113 52.63 -41.92 -43.87
CA LEU A 113 52.05 -42.13 -45.20
C LEU A 113 53.06 -41.84 -46.32
N ASN A 114 53.79 -40.72 -46.22
CA ASN A 114 54.83 -40.39 -47.19
C ASN A 114 55.96 -41.43 -47.19
N THR A 115 56.37 -41.90 -46.01
CA THR A 115 57.38 -42.95 -45.87
C THR A 115 56.90 -44.26 -46.52
N ALA A 116 55.64 -44.66 -46.27
CA ALA A 116 55.04 -45.85 -46.88
C ALA A 116 54.99 -45.76 -48.41
N LYS A 117 54.56 -44.61 -48.96
CA LYS A 117 54.52 -44.36 -50.41
C LYS A 117 55.91 -44.50 -51.04
N ASN A 118 56.93 -43.89 -50.42
CA ASN A 118 58.30 -43.96 -50.92
C ASN A 118 58.85 -45.38 -50.88
N LYS A 119 58.64 -46.11 -49.77
CA LYS A 119 59.09 -47.51 -49.64
C LYS A 119 58.38 -48.45 -50.59
N ARG A 120 57.08 -48.27 -50.82
CA ARG A 120 56.34 -49.04 -51.82
C ARG A 120 56.85 -48.77 -53.23
N LYS A 121 57.20 -47.51 -53.54
CA LYS A 121 57.83 -47.16 -54.81
C LYS A 121 59.18 -47.87 -55.01
N GLU A 122 60.06 -47.83 -54.00
CA GLU A 122 61.34 -48.55 -54.02
C GLU A 122 61.15 -50.07 -54.25
N ALA A 123 60.16 -50.68 -53.59
CA ALA A 123 59.85 -52.08 -53.76
C ALA A 123 59.36 -52.43 -55.17
N ILE A 124 58.47 -51.61 -55.75
CA ILE A 124 57.97 -51.77 -57.12
C ILE A 124 59.12 -51.66 -58.12
N ASP A 125 59.99 -50.66 -57.96
CA ASP A 125 61.12 -50.40 -58.87
C ASP A 125 62.18 -51.54 -58.81
N ALA A 126 62.28 -52.29 -57.70
CA ALA A 126 63.22 -53.41 -57.54
C ALA A 126 62.78 -54.74 -58.21
N VAL A 127 61.48 -54.95 -58.42
CA VAL A 127 60.93 -56.17 -59.04
C VAL A 127 61.46 -56.43 -60.46
N PRO A 128 61.42 -55.48 -61.42
CA PRO A 128 61.92 -55.72 -62.77
C PRO A 128 63.44 -55.97 -62.79
N VAL A 129 64.19 -55.31 -61.90
CA VAL A 129 65.65 -55.49 -61.77
C VAL A 129 66.00 -56.92 -61.30
N ALA A 130 65.28 -57.44 -60.31
CA ALA A 130 65.45 -58.82 -59.85
C ALA A 130 65.03 -59.84 -60.95
N THR A 131 63.93 -59.57 -61.65
CA THR A 131 63.42 -60.42 -62.73
C THR A 131 64.43 -60.52 -63.88
N GLN A 132 65.07 -59.40 -64.24
CA GLN A 132 66.08 -59.37 -65.30
C GLN A 132 67.34 -60.17 -64.94
N ALA A 133 67.81 -60.06 -63.69
CA ALA A 133 68.98 -60.80 -63.21
C ALA A 133 68.70 -62.32 -63.14
N GLU A 134 67.51 -62.71 -62.67
CA GLU A 134 67.06 -64.10 -62.67
C GLU A 134 67.01 -64.68 -64.09
N LYS A 135 66.45 -63.93 -65.04
CA LYS A 135 66.41 -64.35 -66.45
C LYS A 135 67.82 -64.57 -67.01
N LYS A 136 68.76 -63.66 -66.74
CA LYS A 136 70.16 -63.80 -67.18
C LYS A 136 70.83 -65.05 -66.62
N TYR A 137 70.56 -65.38 -65.35
CA TYR A 137 71.04 -66.63 -64.75
C TYR A 137 70.41 -67.87 -65.41
N GLN A 138 69.11 -67.85 -65.67
CA GLN A 138 68.41 -68.96 -66.34
C GLN A 138 68.90 -69.17 -67.79
N ASP A 139 69.13 -68.10 -68.54
CA ASP A 139 69.65 -68.16 -69.92
C ASP A 139 71.06 -68.79 -69.94
N LEU A 140 71.91 -68.45 -68.96
CA LEU A 140 73.23 -69.07 -68.79
C LEU A 140 73.14 -70.55 -68.40
N GLN A 141 72.24 -70.91 -67.48
CA GLN A 141 71.98 -72.30 -67.09
C GLN A 141 71.52 -73.15 -68.27
N GLN A 142 70.65 -72.62 -69.12
CA GLN A 142 70.24 -73.30 -70.34
C GLN A 142 71.41 -73.48 -71.32
N SER A 143 72.26 -72.47 -71.46
CA SER A 143 73.40 -72.49 -72.37
C SER A 143 74.48 -73.51 -71.98
N ILE A 144 74.59 -73.86 -70.69
CA ILE A 144 75.55 -74.86 -70.20
C ILE A 144 74.98 -76.28 -70.08
N LYS A 145 73.70 -76.48 -70.40
CA LYS A 145 73.01 -77.76 -70.23
C LYS A 145 73.63 -78.83 -71.14
N GLY A 146 74.18 -79.89 -70.55
CA GLY A 146 74.83 -80.99 -71.27
C GLY A 146 76.32 -80.77 -71.57
N LEU A 147 76.91 -79.66 -71.11
CA LEU A 147 78.35 -79.41 -71.19
C LEU A 147 79.09 -80.01 -69.99
N THR A 148 80.36 -80.38 -70.18
CA THR A 148 81.26 -80.81 -69.11
C THR A 148 82.18 -79.66 -68.68
N LEU A 149 82.57 -79.65 -67.41
CA LEU A 149 83.46 -78.65 -66.82
C LEU A 149 84.91 -79.16 -66.86
N ASN A 150 85.83 -78.37 -67.38
CA ASN A 150 87.26 -78.69 -67.32
C ASN A 150 87.92 -78.15 -66.03
N ASN A 151 89.16 -78.60 -65.76
CA ASN A 151 89.93 -78.17 -64.59
C ASN A 151 90.28 -76.67 -64.58
N ASN A 152 90.16 -75.99 -65.73
CA ASN A 152 90.40 -74.55 -65.87
C ASN A 152 89.10 -73.71 -65.67
N GLY A 153 87.99 -74.35 -65.27
CA GLY A 153 86.74 -73.66 -64.95
C GLY A 153 85.90 -73.22 -66.15
N GLN A 154 86.09 -73.83 -67.32
CA GLN A 154 85.31 -73.56 -68.54
C GLN A 154 84.32 -74.70 -68.83
N TYR A 155 83.11 -74.35 -69.27
CA TYR A 155 82.15 -75.32 -69.80
C TYR A 155 82.43 -75.60 -71.27
N GLY A 156 82.28 -76.85 -71.70
CA GLY A 156 82.54 -77.25 -73.07
C GLY A 156 82.14 -78.69 -73.35
N THR A 157 82.35 -79.16 -74.57
CA THR A 157 82.09 -80.54 -74.94
C THR A 157 83.40 -81.32 -75.02
N GLN A 158 83.42 -82.53 -74.47
CA GLN A 158 84.52 -83.47 -74.69
C GLN A 158 84.16 -84.39 -75.84
N LYS A 159 85.04 -84.48 -76.83
CA LYS A 159 84.88 -85.38 -77.97
C LYS A 159 86.00 -86.41 -77.94
N TRP A 160 85.65 -87.69 -78.07
CA TRP A 160 86.64 -88.75 -78.25
C TRP A 160 87.12 -88.73 -79.69
N GLU A 161 88.38 -88.37 -79.89
CA GLU A 161 88.98 -88.22 -81.22
C GLU A 161 90.48 -88.49 -81.17
N VAL A 162 91.09 -88.61 -82.34
CA VAL A 162 92.55 -88.73 -82.45
C VAL A 162 93.17 -87.40 -82.04
N ILE A 163 93.85 -87.39 -80.89
CA ILE A 163 94.50 -86.20 -80.34
C ILE A 163 95.94 -86.03 -80.88
N SER A 164 96.55 -87.11 -81.36
CA SER A 164 97.82 -87.12 -82.10
C SER A 164 98.03 -88.44 -82.86
N SER A 165 98.56 -88.40 -84.09
CA SER A 165 98.97 -89.60 -84.86
C SER A 165 100.47 -89.61 -85.11
N ASN A 166 101.08 -90.79 -85.10
CA ASN A 166 102.42 -91.00 -85.67
C ASN A 166 102.35 -92.04 -86.80
N LYS A 167 103.48 -92.33 -87.47
CA LYS A 167 103.52 -93.23 -88.64
C LYS A 167 103.01 -94.65 -88.38
N GLU A 168 102.82 -95.04 -87.11
CA GLU A 168 102.52 -96.42 -86.73
C GLU A 168 101.20 -96.54 -85.94
N HIS A 169 100.73 -95.51 -85.21
CA HIS A 169 99.47 -95.54 -84.45
C HIS A 169 98.79 -94.16 -84.26
N ASP A 170 97.46 -94.16 -84.25
CA ASP A 170 96.60 -93.03 -83.83
C ASP A 170 96.37 -93.08 -82.31
N HIS A 171 96.70 -92.00 -81.59
CA HIS A 171 96.42 -91.86 -80.16
C HIS A 171 95.06 -91.19 -79.96
N TRP A 172 94.12 -91.95 -79.42
CA TRP A 172 92.77 -91.49 -79.10
C TRP A 172 92.69 -90.91 -77.70
N GLY A 173 91.95 -89.83 -77.55
CA GLY A 173 91.75 -89.15 -76.28
C GLY A 173 90.57 -88.17 -76.33
N TYR A 174 90.16 -87.68 -75.17
CA TYR A 174 89.13 -86.65 -75.10
C TYR A 174 89.75 -85.27 -75.34
N ARG A 175 89.42 -84.63 -76.48
CA ARG A 175 89.70 -83.20 -76.70
C ARG A 175 88.55 -82.36 -76.16
N PHE A 176 88.88 -81.30 -75.42
CA PHE A 176 87.91 -80.37 -74.86
C PHE A 176 87.72 -79.15 -75.77
N TYR A 177 86.47 -78.86 -76.14
CA TYR A 177 86.08 -77.68 -76.92
C TYR A 177 85.32 -76.70 -76.02
N PRO A 178 85.90 -75.52 -75.67
CA PRO A 178 85.27 -74.57 -74.76
C PRO A 178 84.07 -73.86 -75.40
N SER A 179 82.98 -73.71 -74.65
CA SER A 179 81.77 -72.96 -75.04
C SER A 179 81.91 -71.45 -74.95
N GLY A 180 82.99 -70.96 -74.34
CA GLY A 180 83.18 -69.54 -73.99
C GLY A 180 82.50 -69.10 -72.68
N ILE A 181 81.73 -69.98 -72.03
CA ILE A 181 81.10 -69.72 -70.72
C ILE A 181 81.98 -70.31 -69.61
N THR A 182 82.32 -69.50 -68.62
CA THR A 182 83.08 -69.93 -67.44
C THR A 182 82.17 -70.23 -66.24
N LYS A 183 82.62 -71.11 -65.36
CA LYS A 183 81.98 -71.33 -64.06
C LYS A 183 81.86 -70.03 -63.25
N ALA A 184 82.88 -69.17 -63.30
CA ALA A 184 82.84 -67.86 -62.65
C ALA A 184 81.71 -66.95 -63.18
N GLN A 185 81.42 -66.96 -64.48
CA GLN A 185 80.32 -66.18 -65.07
C GLN A 185 78.95 -66.69 -64.61
N VAL A 186 78.76 -68.01 -64.52
CA VAL A 186 77.52 -68.63 -64.04
C VAL A 186 77.32 -68.37 -62.55
N ASP A 187 78.38 -68.56 -61.74
CA ASP A 187 78.35 -68.31 -60.30
C ASP A 187 78.13 -66.82 -59.99
N ALA A 188 78.72 -65.90 -60.78
CA ALA A 188 78.48 -64.47 -60.66
C ALA A 188 77.03 -64.09 -61.01
N ALA A 189 76.46 -64.66 -62.07
CA ALA A 189 75.06 -64.44 -62.44
C ALA A 189 74.09 -65.03 -61.39
N GLN A 190 74.42 -66.17 -60.79
CA GLN A 190 73.67 -66.77 -59.70
C GLN A 190 73.67 -65.85 -58.46
N ASN A 191 74.85 -65.38 -58.06
CA ASN A 191 75.00 -64.47 -56.92
C ASN A 191 74.25 -63.15 -57.17
N ASP A 192 74.31 -62.61 -58.39
CA ASP A 192 73.61 -61.38 -58.76
C ASP A 192 72.08 -61.55 -58.71
N ALA A 193 71.55 -62.66 -59.24
CA ALA A 193 70.14 -63.00 -59.17
C ALA A 193 69.65 -63.19 -57.73
N VAL A 194 70.41 -63.94 -56.92
CA VAL A 194 70.08 -64.16 -55.50
C VAL A 194 70.11 -62.85 -54.72
N ASN A 195 71.14 -62.02 -54.90
CA ASN A 195 71.28 -60.74 -54.20
C ASN A 195 70.15 -59.77 -54.56
N LYS A 196 69.82 -59.64 -55.85
CA LYS A 196 68.73 -58.76 -56.30
C LYS A 196 67.36 -59.27 -55.87
N ARG A 197 67.13 -60.58 -55.87
CA ARG A 197 65.90 -61.19 -55.33
C ARG A 197 65.76 -60.95 -53.83
N ASN A 198 66.84 -61.12 -53.07
CA ASN A 198 66.85 -60.85 -51.63
C ASN A 198 66.61 -59.35 -51.34
N ALA A 199 67.20 -58.45 -52.14
CA ALA A 199 66.98 -57.02 -52.04
C ALA A 199 65.51 -56.64 -52.34
N ALA A 200 64.94 -57.16 -53.42
CA ALA A 200 63.53 -56.93 -53.76
C ALA A 200 62.58 -57.46 -52.67
N THR A 201 62.88 -58.64 -52.10
CA THR A 201 62.10 -59.22 -51.00
C THR A 201 62.20 -58.35 -49.74
N SER A 202 63.41 -57.89 -49.39
CA SER A 202 63.63 -57.00 -48.24
C SER A 202 62.90 -55.67 -48.40
N LEU A 203 62.96 -55.04 -49.57
CA LEU A 203 62.24 -53.80 -49.86
C LEU A 203 60.73 -53.99 -49.80
N ALA A 204 60.19 -55.12 -50.28
CA ALA A 204 58.78 -55.46 -50.14
C ALA A 204 58.34 -55.64 -48.68
N SER A 205 59.17 -56.27 -47.84
CA SER A 205 58.92 -56.37 -46.40
C SER A 205 58.97 -55.00 -45.71
N GLN A 206 59.95 -54.15 -46.07
CA GLN A 206 60.06 -52.77 -45.55
C GLN A 206 58.86 -51.91 -45.97
N ALA A 207 58.38 -52.03 -47.21
CA ALA A 207 57.18 -51.35 -47.68
C ALA A 207 55.94 -51.78 -46.89
N THR A 208 55.79 -53.09 -46.65
CA THR A 208 54.67 -53.63 -45.87
C THR A 208 54.69 -53.13 -44.42
N ALA A 209 55.88 -53.11 -43.78
CA ALA A 209 56.04 -52.56 -42.43
C ALA A 209 55.74 -51.05 -42.37
N ALA A 210 56.20 -50.29 -43.37
CA ALA A 210 55.93 -48.85 -43.45
C ALA A 210 54.43 -48.55 -43.66
N GLU A 211 53.73 -49.36 -44.45
CA GLU A 211 52.28 -49.27 -44.63
C GLU A 211 51.51 -49.60 -43.35
N GLN A 212 51.93 -50.63 -42.63
CA GLN A 212 51.33 -50.98 -41.35
C GLN A 212 51.54 -49.86 -40.31
N ALA A 213 52.72 -49.24 -40.28
CA ALA A 213 53.00 -48.06 -39.45
C ALA A 213 52.15 -46.84 -39.86
N SER A 214 51.95 -46.62 -41.17
CA SER A 214 51.06 -45.56 -41.69
C SER A 214 49.60 -45.76 -41.28
N LEU A 215 49.11 -47.01 -41.33
CA LEU A 215 47.75 -47.35 -40.89
C LEU A 215 47.58 -47.13 -39.38
N GLN A 216 48.56 -47.53 -38.57
CA GLN A 216 48.54 -47.28 -37.12
C GLN A 216 48.57 -45.79 -36.79
N ALA A 217 49.41 -45.01 -37.47
CA ALA A 217 49.48 -43.56 -37.30
C ALA A 217 48.16 -42.86 -37.70
N SER A 218 47.54 -43.31 -38.80
CA SER A 218 46.24 -42.81 -39.25
C SER A 218 45.11 -43.14 -38.27
N ALA A 219 45.12 -44.35 -37.70
CA ALA A 219 44.16 -44.74 -36.66
C ALA A 219 44.33 -43.90 -35.38
N ALA A 220 45.58 -43.63 -34.97
CA ALA A 220 45.88 -42.78 -33.83
C ALA A 220 45.41 -41.33 -34.03
N TYR A 221 45.62 -40.77 -35.23
CA TYR A 221 45.09 -39.46 -35.60
C TYR A 221 43.55 -39.42 -35.56
N ASN A 222 42.87 -40.40 -36.18
CA ASN A 222 41.41 -40.45 -36.17
C ASN A 222 40.83 -40.57 -34.75
N ALA A 223 41.49 -41.31 -33.86
CA ALA A 223 41.12 -41.39 -32.45
C ALA A 223 41.32 -40.06 -31.72
N ALA A 224 42.40 -39.32 -31.99
CA ALA A 224 42.59 -37.99 -31.41
C ALA A 224 41.61 -36.95 -31.97
N GLU A 225 41.27 -37.00 -33.25
CA GLU A 225 40.26 -36.13 -33.85
C GLU A 225 38.86 -36.40 -33.27
N THR A 226 38.54 -37.67 -33.01
CA THR A 226 37.34 -38.07 -32.26
C THR A 226 37.33 -37.46 -30.86
N ARG A 227 38.46 -37.52 -30.13
CA ARG A 227 38.58 -36.88 -28.80
C ARG A 227 38.44 -35.36 -28.87
N ARG A 228 38.99 -34.71 -29.91
CA ARG A 228 38.84 -33.26 -30.13
C ARG A 228 37.37 -32.88 -30.34
N GLN A 229 36.65 -33.61 -31.18
CA GLN A 229 35.23 -33.38 -31.43
C GLN A 229 34.37 -33.66 -30.19
N ALA A 230 34.70 -34.71 -29.44
CA ALA A 230 34.06 -35.00 -28.16
C ALA A 230 34.28 -33.89 -27.13
N ALA A 231 35.51 -33.35 -27.01
CA ALA A 231 35.81 -32.21 -26.15
C ALA A 231 35.10 -30.91 -26.58
N GLN A 232 34.91 -30.73 -27.89
CA GLN A 232 34.15 -29.60 -28.44
C GLN A 232 32.66 -29.68 -28.07
N ALA A 233 32.07 -30.88 -28.17
CA ALA A 233 30.69 -31.12 -27.75
C ALA A 233 30.50 -30.96 -26.23
N ALA A 234 31.48 -31.39 -25.43
CA ALA A 234 31.49 -31.18 -23.97
C ALA A 234 31.52 -29.68 -23.61
N LEU A 235 32.34 -28.87 -24.29
CA LEU A 235 32.39 -27.43 -24.07
C LEU A 235 31.06 -26.73 -24.39
N ALA A 236 30.44 -27.04 -25.53
CA ALA A 236 29.15 -26.47 -25.90
C ALA A 236 28.06 -26.79 -24.86
N SER A 237 28.09 -28.01 -24.32
CA SER A 237 27.20 -28.47 -23.26
C SER A 237 27.43 -27.74 -21.92
N ALA A 238 28.69 -27.55 -21.54
CA ALA A 238 29.08 -26.79 -20.34
C ALA A 238 28.65 -25.31 -20.42
N GLU A 239 28.80 -24.68 -21.59
CA GLU A 239 28.37 -23.29 -21.82
C GLU A 239 26.84 -23.15 -21.72
N GLN A 240 26.08 -24.10 -22.26
CA GLN A 240 24.62 -24.13 -22.15
C GLN A 240 24.16 -24.32 -20.71
N ALA A 241 24.77 -25.23 -19.94
CA ALA A 241 24.45 -25.46 -18.54
C ALA A 241 24.73 -24.21 -17.68
N ALA A 242 25.88 -23.55 -17.88
CA ALA A 242 26.22 -22.31 -17.18
C ALA A 242 25.26 -21.15 -17.50
N ALA A 243 24.83 -21.04 -18.76
CA ALA A 243 23.86 -20.01 -19.16
C ALA A 243 22.46 -20.26 -18.57
N ALA A 244 22.03 -21.53 -18.50
CA ALA A 244 20.76 -21.91 -17.88
C ALA A 244 20.77 -21.61 -16.37
N GLU A 245 21.86 -21.92 -15.68
CA GLU A 245 22.01 -21.64 -14.25
C GLU A 245 22.01 -20.13 -13.95
N ARG A 246 22.72 -19.32 -14.76
CA ARG A 246 22.67 -17.85 -14.62
C ARG A 246 21.25 -17.31 -14.79
N LYS A 247 20.51 -17.76 -15.80
CA LYS A 247 19.11 -17.35 -16.01
C LYS A 247 18.21 -17.73 -14.84
N ARG A 248 18.42 -18.91 -14.25
CA ARG A 248 17.68 -19.34 -13.06
C ARG A 248 17.95 -18.43 -11.87
N GLN A 249 19.22 -18.11 -11.60
CA GLN A 249 19.63 -17.22 -10.52
C GLN A 249 19.08 -15.79 -10.70
N GLU A 250 19.14 -15.25 -11.92
CA GLU A 250 18.57 -13.95 -12.26
C GLU A 250 17.05 -13.92 -12.06
N ALA A 251 16.34 -14.96 -12.49
CA ALA A 251 14.90 -15.07 -12.30
C ALA A 251 14.51 -15.20 -10.82
N GLU A 252 15.27 -15.96 -10.04
CA GLU A 252 15.06 -16.11 -8.59
C GLU A 252 15.31 -14.79 -7.85
N ALA A 253 16.39 -14.08 -8.18
CA ALA A 253 16.69 -12.76 -7.61
C ALA A 253 15.61 -11.72 -7.98
N ALA A 254 15.12 -11.72 -9.21
CA ALA A 254 14.03 -10.83 -9.65
C ALA A 254 12.71 -11.16 -8.92
N ALA A 255 12.39 -12.45 -8.74
CA ALA A 255 11.22 -12.88 -7.99
C ALA A 255 11.30 -12.48 -6.51
N ALA A 256 12.47 -12.64 -5.87
CA ALA A 256 12.70 -12.21 -4.49
C ALA A 256 12.58 -10.69 -4.33
N ALA A 257 13.14 -9.90 -5.25
CA ALA A 257 13.02 -8.44 -5.25
C ALA A 257 11.56 -7.97 -5.45
N ALA A 258 10.81 -8.62 -6.35
CA ALA A 258 9.39 -8.34 -6.55
C ALA A 258 8.55 -8.69 -5.31
N ALA A 259 8.84 -9.81 -4.65
CA ALA A 259 8.16 -10.23 -3.42
C ALA A 259 8.41 -9.23 -2.27
N GLU A 260 9.66 -8.78 -2.08
CA GLU A 260 9.98 -7.79 -1.05
C GLU A 260 9.33 -6.43 -1.34
N LYS A 261 9.33 -5.97 -2.60
CA LYS A 261 8.64 -4.74 -2.99
C LYS A 261 7.13 -4.83 -2.72
N LYS A 262 6.51 -5.99 -2.99
CA LYS A 262 5.09 -6.22 -2.65
C LYS A 262 4.87 -6.19 -1.14
N ARG A 263 5.72 -6.85 -0.35
CA ARG A 263 5.65 -6.83 1.13
C ARG A 263 5.74 -5.42 1.69
N GLN A 264 6.63 -4.59 1.16
CA GLN A 264 6.78 -3.18 1.55
C GLN A 264 5.54 -2.35 1.16
N ALA A 265 4.97 -2.58 -0.03
CA ALA A 265 3.75 -1.91 -0.45
C ALA A 265 2.54 -2.30 0.44
N ASP A 266 2.39 -3.58 0.75
CA ASP A 266 1.32 -4.09 1.62
C ASP A 266 1.46 -3.54 3.06
N ALA A 267 2.69 -3.48 3.59
CA ALA A 267 2.98 -2.88 4.89
C ALA A 267 2.69 -1.37 4.92
N ALA A 268 3.07 -0.65 3.86
CA ALA A 268 2.78 0.78 3.73
C ALA A 268 1.27 1.05 3.60
N ALA A 269 0.53 0.20 2.87
CA ALA A 269 -0.92 0.30 2.75
C ALA A 269 -1.61 0.09 4.09
N LYS A 270 -1.20 -0.93 4.86
CA LYS A 270 -1.72 -1.19 6.20
C LYS A 270 -1.43 -0.03 7.16
N ALA A 271 -0.21 0.51 7.16
CA ALA A 271 0.14 1.67 7.97
C ALA A 271 -0.65 2.93 7.58
N ALA A 272 -0.92 3.13 6.29
CA ALA A 272 -1.74 4.24 5.81
C ALA A 272 -3.21 4.12 6.23
N GLU A 273 -3.76 2.90 6.23
CA GLU A 273 -5.12 2.63 6.71
C GLU A 273 -5.24 2.87 8.22
N GLU A 274 -4.29 2.37 9.00
CA GLU A 274 -4.22 2.63 10.45
C GLU A 274 -4.09 4.13 10.75
N ALA A 275 -3.25 4.85 10.00
CA ALA A 275 -3.10 6.31 10.13
C ALA A 275 -4.39 7.06 9.79
N ARG A 276 -5.14 6.63 8.75
CA ARG A 276 -6.46 7.21 8.42
C ARG A 276 -7.47 6.99 9.54
N ALA A 277 -7.53 5.78 10.10
CA ALA A 277 -8.43 5.46 11.21
C ALA A 277 -8.12 6.29 12.47
N ILE A 278 -6.83 6.53 12.76
CA ILE A 278 -6.41 7.41 13.87
C ILE A 278 -6.80 8.86 13.59
N ALA A 279 -6.55 9.36 12.37
CA ALA A 279 -6.89 10.74 11.99
C ALA A 279 -8.41 11.00 12.04
N GLU A 280 -9.21 10.03 11.62
CA GLU A 280 -10.68 10.12 11.69
C GLU A 280 -11.16 10.19 13.14
N LYS A 281 -10.63 9.33 14.02
CA LYS A 281 -10.92 9.38 15.47
C LYS A 281 -10.50 10.69 16.10
N ALA A 282 -9.34 11.23 15.74
CA ALA A 282 -8.84 12.51 16.25
C ALA A 282 -9.75 13.68 15.81
N LYS A 283 -10.19 13.68 14.54
CA LYS A 283 -11.14 14.67 14.03
C LYS A 283 -12.49 14.58 14.73
N ALA A 284 -13.00 13.37 14.95
CA ALA A 284 -14.24 13.15 15.69
C ALA A 284 -14.12 13.65 17.14
N LEU A 285 -13.01 13.38 17.82
CA LEU A 285 -12.75 13.89 19.17
C LEU A 285 -12.66 15.42 19.21
N GLN A 286 -11.99 16.04 18.24
CA GLN A 286 -11.90 17.50 18.16
C GLN A 286 -13.27 18.17 17.96
N ALA A 287 -14.12 17.60 17.09
CA ALA A 287 -15.49 18.06 16.91
C ALA A 287 -16.29 17.95 18.22
N ARG A 288 -16.10 16.84 18.96
CA ARG A 288 -16.73 16.64 20.28
C ARG A 288 -16.24 17.64 21.33
N CYS A 289 -14.95 17.97 21.36
CA CYS A 289 -14.42 19.03 22.23
C CYS A 289 -15.04 20.39 21.88
N THR A 290 -15.15 20.72 20.59
CA THR A 290 -15.78 21.96 20.11
C THR A 290 -17.23 22.05 20.55
N ALA A 291 -17.99 20.94 20.44
CA ALA A 291 -19.37 20.88 20.91
C ALA A 291 -19.47 21.02 22.45
N ALA A 292 -18.53 20.47 23.22
CA ALA A 292 -18.48 20.66 24.67
C ALA A 292 -18.14 22.10 25.07
N ASP A 293 -17.27 22.76 24.32
CA ASP A 293 -16.91 24.15 24.57
C ASP A 293 -18.03 25.12 24.16
N LYS A 294 -18.82 24.78 23.13
CA LYS A 294 -20.06 25.48 22.79
C LYS A 294 -21.01 25.56 23.99
N LEU A 295 -21.18 24.47 24.75
CA LEU A 295 -22.03 24.47 25.97
C LEU A 295 -21.52 25.40 27.07
N LYS A 296 -20.27 25.87 26.99
CA LYS A 296 -19.64 26.82 27.93
C LYS A 296 -19.62 28.26 27.39
N SER A 297 -20.25 28.54 26.26
CA SER A 297 -20.41 29.89 25.72
C SER A 297 -21.24 30.77 26.67
N SER A 298 -20.94 32.07 26.72
CA SER A 298 -21.71 33.10 27.44
C SER A 298 -23.12 33.33 26.90
N GLU A 299 -23.45 32.75 25.74
CA GLU A 299 -24.77 32.85 25.10
C GLU A 299 -25.62 31.60 25.36
N ILE A 300 -25.05 30.57 25.99
CA ILE A 300 -25.67 29.26 26.11
C ILE A 300 -25.94 28.89 27.57
N GLN A 301 -27.20 28.60 27.84
CA GLN A 301 -27.71 28.07 29.10
C GLN A 301 -28.08 26.60 28.89
N ALA A 302 -27.26 25.66 29.38
CA ALA A 302 -27.51 24.23 29.25
C ALA A 302 -28.15 23.65 30.53
N VAL A 303 -29.18 22.80 30.41
CA VAL A 303 -29.85 22.12 31.52
C VAL A 303 -30.14 20.66 31.19
N ARG A 304 -30.34 19.84 32.21
CA ARG A 304 -30.77 18.44 32.07
C ARG A 304 -32.21 18.36 31.60
N GLY A 305 -32.46 17.59 30.54
CA GLY A 305 -33.81 17.24 30.12
C GLY A 305 -34.50 16.30 31.12
N ILE A 306 -35.80 16.50 31.29
CA ILE A 306 -36.62 15.68 32.19
C ILE A 306 -37.33 14.61 31.34
N PRO A 307 -37.10 13.30 31.59
CA PRO A 307 -37.74 12.25 30.80
C PRO A 307 -39.27 12.30 30.92
N ALA A 308 -39.96 12.02 29.82
CA ALA A 308 -41.42 11.96 29.75
C ALA A 308 -42.04 11.00 30.78
N THR A 309 -41.29 9.94 31.15
CA THR A 309 -41.69 8.93 32.14
C THR A 309 -41.44 9.33 33.59
N ALA A 310 -40.74 10.44 33.86
CA ALA A 310 -40.48 10.89 35.22
C ALA A 310 -41.80 11.19 35.95
N ALA A 311 -41.86 10.99 37.26
CA ALA A 311 -43.02 11.42 38.05
C ALA A 311 -43.12 12.97 38.08
N PRO A 312 -44.31 13.56 38.24
CA PRO A 312 -44.45 14.98 38.55
C PRO A 312 -43.60 15.35 39.77
N PHE A 313 -42.97 16.53 39.74
CA PHE A 313 -42.10 17.03 40.82
C PHE A 313 -40.87 16.17 41.17
N ALA A 314 -40.54 15.12 40.41
CA ALA A 314 -39.28 14.38 40.61
C ALA A 314 -38.05 15.30 40.47
N ILE A 315 -38.16 16.29 39.58
CA ILE A 315 -37.25 17.41 39.45
C ILE A 315 -38.13 18.66 39.41
N PRO A 316 -38.46 19.28 40.56
CA PRO A 316 -39.53 20.28 40.64
C PRO A 316 -39.11 21.64 40.08
N LEU A 317 -37.81 21.95 40.12
CA LEU A 317 -37.22 23.21 39.69
C LEU A 317 -35.74 22.97 39.38
N THR A 318 -35.29 23.54 38.27
CA THR A 318 -33.88 23.56 37.87
C THR A 318 -33.46 24.96 37.50
N TRP A 319 -32.17 25.24 37.56
CA TRP A 319 -31.60 26.48 37.04
C TRP A 319 -30.58 26.18 35.96
N SER A 320 -30.36 27.14 35.08
CA SER A 320 -29.23 27.12 34.17
C SER A 320 -28.64 28.51 34.06
N THR A 321 -27.33 28.63 34.15
CA THR A 321 -26.63 29.89 33.92
C THR A 321 -25.81 29.81 32.65
N ALA A 322 -25.74 30.92 31.94
CA ALA A 322 -24.91 31.04 30.76
C ALA A 322 -23.46 30.64 31.10
N SER A 323 -22.79 29.93 30.19
CA SER A 323 -21.41 29.42 30.31
C SER A 323 -21.11 28.37 31.40
N ARG A 324 -21.96 28.23 32.43
CA ARG A 324 -21.70 27.31 33.56
C ARG A 324 -22.66 26.13 33.63
N GLY A 325 -23.72 26.15 32.82
CA GLY A 325 -24.67 25.07 32.67
C GLY A 325 -25.65 24.95 33.84
N GLY A 326 -26.12 23.72 34.07
CA GLY A 326 -27.31 23.41 34.85
C GLY A 326 -27.02 23.23 36.34
N PHE A 327 -27.96 23.66 37.17
CA PHE A 327 -28.00 23.39 38.60
C PHE A 327 -29.26 22.60 38.92
N THR A 328 -29.08 21.41 39.46
CA THR A 328 -30.16 20.53 39.92
C THR A 328 -30.06 20.30 41.41
N LEU A 329 -31.20 20.07 42.05
CA LEU A 329 -31.28 19.79 43.48
C LEU A 329 -30.97 18.31 43.74
N SER A 330 -30.39 18.01 44.89
CA SER A 330 -30.37 16.64 45.41
C SER A 330 -31.81 16.12 45.61
N ALA A 331 -31.98 14.79 45.63
CA ALA A 331 -33.30 14.15 45.70
C ALA A 331 -34.14 14.64 46.90
N ASP A 332 -33.53 14.78 48.09
CA ASP A 332 -34.26 15.21 49.31
C ASP A 332 -34.70 16.68 49.25
N ALA A 333 -33.84 17.55 48.71
CA ALA A 333 -34.16 18.97 48.51
C ALA A 333 -35.22 19.16 47.42
N ALA A 334 -35.14 18.35 46.35
CA ALA A 334 -36.15 18.30 45.29
C ALA A 334 -37.51 17.85 45.84
N ALA A 335 -37.58 16.78 46.63
CA ALA A 335 -38.84 16.32 47.22
C ALA A 335 -39.50 17.40 48.10
N SER A 336 -38.72 18.04 48.97
CA SER A 336 -39.20 19.09 49.88
C SER A 336 -39.72 20.32 49.12
N LEU A 337 -38.98 20.78 48.11
CA LEU A 337 -39.37 21.92 47.28
C LEU A 337 -40.60 21.58 46.41
N GLY A 338 -40.67 20.35 45.89
CA GLY A 338 -41.80 19.89 45.09
C GLY A 338 -43.12 19.95 45.87
N ALA A 339 -43.12 19.48 47.12
CA ALA A 339 -44.29 19.56 48.00
C ALA A 339 -44.72 21.02 48.23
N PHE A 340 -43.77 21.92 48.47
CA PHE A 340 -44.05 23.34 48.66
C PHE A 340 -44.65 23.99 47.40
N ILE A 341 -44.05 23.74 46.22
CA ILE A 341 -44.55 24.29 44.95
C ILE A 341 -45.96 23.76 44.65
N SER A 342 -46.22 22.48 44.90
CA SER A 342 -47.55 21.90 44.70
C SER A 342 -48.60 22.61 45.57
N GLU A 343 -48.30 22.89 46.84
CA GLU A 343 -49.22 23.60 47.73
C GLU A 343 -49.38 25.07 47.35
N ALA A 344 -48.28 25.72 46.94
CA ALA A 344 -48.26 27.09 46.43
C ALA A 344 -49.18 27.27 45.22
N LEU A 345 -49.05 26.38 44.22
CA LEU A 345 -49.88 26.39 43.02
C LEU A 345 -51.35 26.12 43.35
N ALA A 346 -51.63 25.15 44.22
CA ALA A 346 -53.00 24.88 44.66
C ALA A 346 -53.63 26.13 45.30
N THR A 347 -52.90 26.80 46.19
CA THR A 347 -53.34 28.03 46.87
C THR A 347 -53.63 29.16 45.88
N LEU A 348 -52.72 29.42 44.93
CA LEU A 348 -52.86 30.50 43.95
C LEU A 348 -53.94 30.21 42.90
N SER A 349 -54.16 28.94 42.55
CA SER A 349 -55.10 28.55 41.50
C SER A 349 -56.56 28.87 41.82
N VAL A 350 -56.95 28.76 43.10
CA VAL A 350 -58.31 29.04 43.58
C VAL A 350 -58.49 30.45 44.15
N ALA A 351 -57.40 31.23 44.24
CA ALA A 351 -57.43 32.58 44.79
C ALA A 351 -58.16 33.55 43.85
N VAL A 352 -59.16 34.25 44.38
CA VAL A 352 -59.81 35.39 43.72
C VAL A 352 -59.09 36.66 44.15
N VAL A 353 -58.44 37.33 43.19
CA VAL A 353 -57.59 38.48 43.48
C VAL A 353 -58.06 39.71 42.70
N ALA A 354 -58.22 40.84 43.40
CA ALA A 354 -58.52 42.12 42.77
C ALA A 354 -57.27 42.79 42.21
N ASN A 355 -56.13 42.61 42.89
CA ASN A 355 -54.80 43.08 42.48
C ASN A 355 -53.85 41.87 42.39
N PRO A 356 -52.78 41.95 41.59
CA PRO A 356 -51.84 40.84 41.47
C PRO A 356 -51.17 40.48 42.81
N VAL A 357 -50.99 39.18 43.03
CA VAL A 357 -50.32 38.65 44.22
C VAL A 357 -49.19 37.71 43.84
N ALA A 358 -48.09 37.75 44.60
CA ALA A 358 -46.93 36.91 44.39
C ALA A 358 -46.59 36.06 45.62
N LEU A 359 -46.07 34.85 45.37
CA LEU A 359 -45.56 33.92 46.34
C LEU A 359 -44.14 33.49 45.93
N THR A 360 -43.14 33.75 46.78
CA THR A 360 -41.77 33.26 46.54
C THR A 360 -41.68 31.79 46.92
N ILE A 361 -41.13 30.98 46.02
CA ILE A 361 -41.05 29.51 46.20
C ILE A 361 -39.63 28.99 46.36
N ALA A 362 -38.64 29.74 45.87
CA ALA A 362 -37.24 29.40 46.00
C ALA A 362 -36.40 30.68 45.92
N GLY A 363 -35.33 30.76 46.72
CA GLY A 363 -34.31 31.80 46.60
C GLY A 363 -32.95 31.17 46.30
N LEU A 364 -32.31 31.57 45.21
CA LEU A 364 -30.98 31.08 44.81
C LEU A 364 -29.92 32.14 45.11
N VAL A 365 -28.97 31.80 45.99
CA VAL A 365 -27.82 32.66 46.31
C VAL A 365 -26.76 32.50 45.22
N LEU A 366 -26.64 33.49 44.35
CA LEU A 366 -25.53 33.56 43.40
C LEU A 366 -24.32 34.18 44.09
N SER A 367 -23.21 33.43 44.19
CA SER A 367 -21.97 33.93 44.81
C SER A 367 -21.51 35.24 44.18
N LYS A 368 -21.26 36.27 45.00
CA LYS A 368 -20.71 37.57 44.58
C LYS A 368 -19.22 37.41 44.30
N SER A 369 -18.82 37.06 43.08
CA SER A 369 -17.42 37.22 42.68
C SER A 369 -17.09 38.71 42.50
N VAL A 370 -16.03 39.12 43.19
CA VAL A 370 -15.56 40.45 43.61
C VAL A 370 -15.35 41.56 42.56
N GLY A 371 -15.66 42.79 42.98
CA GLY A 371 -15.25 44.07 42.39
C GLY A 371 -16.23 45.20 42.75
N VAL A 372 -15.89 46.08 43.71
CA VAL A 372 -16.68 47.30 43.98
C VAL A 372 -16.62 48.18 42.72
N GLY A 373 -17.75 48.29 42.00
CA GLY A 373 -17.83 49.00 40.73
C GLY A 373 -17.97 48.11 39.48
N SER A 374 -17.97 46.76 39.61
CA SER A 374 -18.26 45.86 38.49
C SER A 374 -19.67 45.28 38.61
N ASP A 375 -20.68 46.06 38.22
CA ASP A 375 -22.06 45.57 38.04
C ASP A 375 -22.17 44.55 36.88
N MET A 376 -21.08 44.33 36.16
CA MET A 376 -20.93 43.38 35.06
C MET A 376 -20.16 42.14 35.54
N VAL A 377 -20.85 41.00 35.66
CA VAL A 377 -20.21 39.70 35.94
C VAL A 377 -20.69 38.70 34.87
N PRO A 378 -19.78 38.13 34.06
CA PRO A 378 -20.12 37.05 33.13
C PRO A 378 -20.74 35.84 33.85
N GLY A 379 -21.75 35.19 33.25
CA GLY A 379 -22.43 34.00 33.80
C GLY A 379 -23.64 34.29 34.69
N ARG A 380 -24.27 35.47 34.55
CA ARG A 380 -25.43 35.91 35.33
C ARG A 380 -26.76 35.82 34.58
N ASP A 381 -26.74 35.46 33.30
CA ASP A 381 -27.95 35.15 32.53
C ASP A 381 -28.44 33.78 32.95
N ILE A 382 -29.55 33.79 33.69
CA ILE A 382 -30.07 32.63 34.39
C ILE A 382 -31.51 32.39 33.98
N SER A 383 -31.82 31.13 33.77
CA SER A 383 -33.17 30.65 33.60
C SER A 383 -33.51 29.65 34.70
N SER A 384 -34.76 29.65 35.12
CA SER A 384 -35.36 28.63 35.97
C SER A 384 -36.38 27.87 35.17
N MET A 385 -36.42 26.55 35.35
CA MET A 385 -37.28 25.67 34.56
C MET A 385 -38.02 24.69 35.46
N MET A 386 -39.30 24.53 35.17
CA MET A 386 -40.21 23.61 35.86
C MET A 386 -40.81 22.61 34.87
N PRO A 387 -41.00 21.35 35.28
CA PRO A 387 -41.76 20.39 34.48
C PRO A 387 -43.17 20.90 34.19
N GLY A 388 -43.62 20.74 32.95
CA GLY A 388 -44.93 21.23 32.54
C GLY A 388 -46.09 20.63 33.35
N ASP A 389 -46.01 19.35 33.68
CA ASP A 389 -47.00 18.65 34.50
C ASP A 389 -46.97 19.10 35.96
N ALA A 390 -45.80 19.44 36.50
CA ALA A 390 -45.66 20.01 37.85
C ALA A 390 -46.29 21.41 37.94
N PHE A 391 -46.20 22.21 36.86
CA PHE A 391 -46.76 23.56 36.81
C PHE A 391 -48.23 23.60 36.36
N GLY A 392 -48.82 22.46 35.97
CA GLY A 392 -50.21 22.37 35.50
C GLY A 392 -50.41 22.90 34.08
N LEU A 393 -49.43 22.72 33.19
CA LEU A 393 -49.56 23.04 31.77
C LEU A 393 -50.61 22.15 31.07
N PRO A 394 -51.20 22.62 29.96
CA PRO A 394 -52.02 21.78 29.09
C PRO A 394 -51.29 20.51 28.63
N ASP A 395 -52.04 19.53 28.16
CA ASP A 395 -51.45 18.30 27.62
C ASP A 395 -50.49 18.58 26.45
N THR A 396 -49.57 17.64 26.23
CA THR A 396 -48.52 17.77 25.23
C THR A 396 -49.06 17.93 23.81
N ALA A 397 -50.25 17.41 23.50
CA ALA A 397 -50.85 17.56 22.16
C ALA A 397 -51.33 18.99 21.92
N ALA A 398 -52.01 19.60 22.91
CA ALA A 398 -52.42 20.99 22.89
C ALA A 398 -51.20 21.93 22.81
N LEU A 399 -50.15 21.65 23.59
CA LEU A 399 -48.91 22.43 23.56
C LEU A 399 -48.18 22.33 22.21
N ASN A 400 -48.07 21.13 21.62
CA ASN A 400 -47.48 20.96 20.28
C ASN A 400 -48.27 21.74 19.22
N LYS A 401 -49.60 21.66 19.25
CA LYS A 401 -50.46 22.42 18.34
C LYS A 401 -50.24 23.92 18.50
N ALA A 402 -50.15 24.42 19.74
CA ALA A 402 -49.90 25.82 20.01
C ALA A 402 -48.54 26.28 19.47
N ALA A 403 -47.49 25.45 19.61
CA ALA A 403 -46.18 25.74 19.06
C ALA A 403 -46.20 25.81 17.52
N ASP A 404 -46.89 24.89 16.84
CA ASP A 404 -46.99 24.85 15.38
C ASP A 404 -47.76 26.04 14.81
N GLN A 405 -48.78 26.48 15.53
CA GLN A 405 -49.61 27.64 15.17
C GLN A 405 -49.02 28.97 15.65
N LYS A 406 -47.90 28.94 16.40
CA LYS A 406 -47.27 30.11 17.05
C LYS A 406 -48.25 30.88 17.95
N THR A 407 -49.14 30.16 18.62
CA THR A 407 -50.13 30.72 19.55
C THR A 407 -49.66 30.60 20.99
N SER A 408 -50.22 31.44 21.86
CA SER A 408 -49.97 31.39 23.30
C SER A 408 -50.96 30.50 24.05
N VAL A 409 -50.57 30.06 25.24
CA VAL A 409 -51.44 29.35 26.19
C VAL A 409 -51.84 30.32 27.30
N SER A 410 -53.13 30.34 27.62
CA SER A 410 -53.66 31.15 28.72
C SER A 410 -53.37 30.49 30.06
N MET A 411 -52.69 31.19 30.95
CA MET A 411 -52.21 30.69 32.23
C MET A 411 -52.72 31.52 33.40
N PRO A 412 -53.39 30.89 34.40
CA PRO A 412 -53.91 31.60 35.56
C PRO A 412 -52.81 31.99 36.57
N VAL A 413 -51.69 31.27 36.59
CA VAL A 413 -50.52 31.54 37.43
C VAL A 413 -49.30 31.53 36.51
N ARG A 414 -48.43 32.52 36.65
CA ARG A 414 -47.17 32.63 35.90
C ARG A 414 -46.01 32.83 36.86
N GLY A 415 -44.87 32.26 36.53
CA GLY A 415 -43.64 32.42 37.27
C GLY A 415 -42.81 33.60 36.75
N ARG A 416 -41.98 34.17 37.62
CA ARG A 416 -40.99 35.18 37.26
C ARG A 416 -39.74 35.06 38.12
N LEU A 417 -38.66 35.63 37.62
CA LEU A 417 -37.38 35.76 38.31
C LEU A 417 -37.21 37.18 38.86
N VAL A 418 -36.97 37.30 40.16
CA VAL A 418 -36.79 38.59 40.84
C VAL A 418 -35.48 38.57 41.61
N MET A 419 -34.60 39.53 41.33
CA MET A 419 -33.44 39.77 42.18
C MET A 419 -33.87 40.64 43.36
N ASN A 420 -33.71 40.16 44.59
CA ASN A 420 -33.98 40.97 45.77
C ASN A 420 -32.76 41.84 46.17
N ASP A 421 -32.99 42.80 47.08
CA ASP A 421 -31.96 43.77 47.53
C ASP A 421 -30.75 43.09 48.20
N SER A 422 -30.93 41.90 48.74
CA SER A 422 -29.85 41.08 49.33
C SER A 422 -28.99 40.39 48.27
N GLY A 423 -29.39 40.43 47.00
CA GLY A 423 -28.70 39.81 45.87
C GLY A 423 -29.03 38.34 45.66
N ILE A 424 -30.13 37.85 46.24
CA ILE A 424 -30.67 36.50 46.02
C ILE A 424 -31.65 36.56 44.84
N LEU A 425 -31.61 35.54 43.99
CA LEU A 425 -32.56 35.38 42.90
C LEU A 425 -33.77 34.58 43.39
N ASP A 426 -34.89 35.26 43.55
CA ASP A 426 -36.16 34.67 43.95
C ASP A 426 -36.93 34.19 42.71
N VAL A 427 -37.43 32.97 42.79
CA VAL A 427 -38.44 32.42 41.88
C VAL A 427 -39.80 32.69 42.51
N GLN A 428 -40.61 33.49 41.85
CA GLN A 428 -41.95 33.87 42.33
C GLN A 428 -43.04 33.30 41.42
N LEU A 429 -44.10 32.81 42.03
CA LEU A 429 -45.35 32.48 41.35
C LEU A 429 -46.35 33.62 41.56
N VAL A 430 -46.95 34.09 40.48
CA VAL A 430 -47.79 35.29 40.47
C VAL A 430 -49.17 34.94 39.92
N LYS A 431 -50.21 35.36 40.65
CA LYS A 431 -51.61 35.26 40.25
C LYS A 431 -52.14 36.67 39.95
N THR A 432 -52.67 36.83 38.75
CA THR A 432 -53.35 38.05 38.27
C THR A 432 -54.87 37.83 38.22
N ASN A 433 -55.63 38.92 38.12
CA ASN A 433 -57.09 38.90 37.99
C ASN A 433 -57.55 38.28 36.65
N THR A 434 -56.78 38.47 35.57
CA THR A 434 -56.96 37.82 34.27
C THR A 434 -55.85 36.82 33.99
N ALA A 435 -56.17 35.70 33.35
CA ALA A 435 -55.15 34.76 32.91
C ALA A 435 -54.24 35.38 31.85
N GLY A 436 -52.92 35.19 32.00
CA GLY A 436 -51.92 35.76 31.10
C GLY A 436 -51.56 34.82 29.96
N ALA A 437 -51.26 35.35 28.78
CA ALA A 437 -50.85 34.55 27.63
C ALA A 437 -49.34 34.25 27.68
N VAL A 438 -48.97 32.96 27.68
CA VAL A 438 -47.58 32.48 27.64
C VAL A 438 -47.26 31.91 26.27
N LYS A 439 -46.16 32.34 25.66
CA LYS A 439 -45.75 31.87 24.33
C LYS A 439 -45.28 30.41 24.39
N VAL A 440 -45.70 29.60 23.43
CA VAL A 440 -45.23 28.22 23.28
C VAL A 440 -44.15 28.17 22.19
N ALA A 441 -42.98 27.66 22.55
CA ALA A 441 -41.79 27.58 21.73
C ALA A 441 -41.41 26.12 21.47
N ARG A 442 -41.05 25.79 20.22
CA ARG A 442 -40.59 24.45 19.85
C ARG A 442 -39.07 24.40 19.87
N ALA A 443 -38.51 23.45 20.63
CA ALA A 443 -37.07 23.20 20.64
C ALA A 443 -36.61 22.51 19.35
N VAL A 444 -35.39 22.81 18.91
CA VAL A 444 -34.77 22.27 17.70
C VAL A 444 -33.50 21.51 18.06
N LEU A 445 -33.28 20.34 17.45
CA LEU A 445 -32.09 19.54 17.70
C LEU A 445 -30.84 20.23 17.14
N ASP A 446 -29.89 20.51 18.03
CA ASP A 446 -28.54 20.93 17.68
C ASP A 446 -27.67 19.71 17.42
N LYS A 447 -27.31 19.49 16.15
CA LYS A 447 -26.58 18.28 15.74
C LYS A 447 -25.15 18.21 16.28
N GLU A 448 -24.57 19.34 16.66
CA GLU A 448 -23.20 19.40 17.21
C GLU A 448 -23.16 18.86 18.64
N THR A 449 -24.09 19.31 19.49
CA THR A 449 -24.16 18.92 20.91
C THR A 449 -25.03 17.69 21.16
N GLY A 450 -26.01 17.45 20.29
CA GLY A 450 -27.10 16.49 20.49
C GLY A 450 -28.22 16.99 21.40
N TYR A 451 -28.28 18.30 21.67
CA TYR A 451 -29.21 18.91 22.63
C TYR A 451 -30.38 19.59 21.90
N TRP A 452 -31.48 19.80 22.60
CA TRP A 452 -32.65 20.50 22.08
C TRP A 452 -32.59 21.98 22.48
N GLY A 453 -32.52 22.87 21.50
CA GLY A 453 -32.27 24.29 21.70
C GLY A 453 -33.44 25.20 21.34
N TYR A 454 -33.53 26.32 22.05
CA TYR A 454 -34.37 27.46 21.66
C TYR A 454 -33.67 28.78 22.00
N THR A 455 -33.53 29.64 21.00
CA THR A 455 -33.00 31.00 21.18
C THR A 455 -34.13 31.92 21.61
N LEU A 456 -33.94 32.61 22.73
CA LEU A 456 -34.91 33.55 23.27
C LEU A 456 -35.14 34.72 22.30
N PRO A 457 -36.33 35.36 22.31
CA PRO A 457 -36.64 36.49 21.44
C PRO A 457 -35.58 37.58 21.55
N ALA A 458 -35.15 38.11 20.41
CA ALA A 458 -34.16 39.18 20.37
C ALA A 458 -34.73 40.47 20.99
N VAL A 459 -33.95 41.07 21.88
CA VAL A 459 -34.21 42.38 22.46
C VAL A 459 -33.04 43.28 22.08
N ALA A 460 -33.32 44.49 21.62
CA ALA A 460 -32.28 45.43 21.21
C ALA A 460 -31.36 45.74 22.40
N ASP A 461 -30.05 45.81 22.12
CA ASP A 461 -28.97 46.05 23.07
C ASP A 461 -28.83 44.99 24.18
N VAL A 462 -29.45 43.81 24.01
CA VAL A 462 -29.35 42.68 24.93
C VAL A 462 -28.74 41.47 24.21
N PRO A 463 -27.69 40.84 24.76
CA PRO A 463 -27.09 39.65 24.16
C PRO A 463 -28.11 38.53 23.96
N ALA A 464 -28.07 37.87 22.80
CA ALA A 464 -28.91 36.72 22.54
C ALA A 464 -28.58 35.57 23.49
N GLN A 465 -29.61 34.89 23.99
CA GLN A 465 -29.47 33.76 24.91
C GLN A 465 -30.19 32.54 24.33
N THR A 466 -29.51 31.40 24.33
CA THR A 466 -30.04 30.11 23.87
C THR A 466 -30.11 29.14 25.02
N ILE A 467 -31.28 28.53 25.20
CA ILE A 467 -31.51 27.49 26.18
C ILE A 467 -31.34 26.14 25.49
N PHE A 468 -30.38 25.34 25.96
CA PHE A 468 -30.18 23.96 25.54
C PHE A 468 -30.63 22.98 26.61
N VAL A 469 -31.42 22.00 26.21
CA VAL A 469 -31.93 20.92 27.05
C VAL A 469 -31.32 19.61 26.57
N SER A 470 -30.56 18.96 27.43
CA SER A 470 -29.90 17.69 27.10
C SER A 470 -30.91 16.57 26.92
N PRO A 471 -30.58 15.50 26.19
CA PRO A 471 -31.21 14.20 26.41
C PRO A 471 -31.14 13.80 27.88
N ALA A 472 -32.14 13.07 28.37
CA ALA A 472 -32.24 12.73 29.79
C ALA A 472 -31.06 11.84 30.29
N ASP A 473 -30.50 11.04 29.38
CA ASP A 473 -29.37 10.12 29.59
C ASP A 473 -27.99 10.78 29.37
N ALA A 474 -27.95 12.09 29.08
CA ALA A 474 -26.69 12.81 28.94
C ALA A 474 -25.86 12.71 30.23
N LEU A 475 -24.59 12.36 30.10
CA LEU A 475 -23.68 12.26 31.24
C LEU A 475 -23.51 13.64 31.91
N GLY A 476 -23.32 13.67 33.23
CA GLY A 476 -23.07 14.92 33.98
C GLY A 476 -21.68 15.51 33.73
N ALA A 477 -21.32 16.59 34.44
CA ALA A 477 -20.12 17.38 34.16
C ALA A 477 -18.79 16.60 34.20
N ASN A 478 -18.75 15.50 34.96
CA ASN A 478 -17.58 14.62 35.08
C ASN A 478 -17.66 13.36 34.20
N GLY A 479 -18.67 13.28 33.32
CA GLY A 479 -18.84 12.17 32.40
C GLY A 479 -17.75 12.13 31.32
N PRO A 480 -17.30 10.94 30.90
CA PRO A 480 -16.34 10.84 29.80
C PRO A 480 -16.91 11.42 28.50
N LEU A 481 -16.09 12.18 27.77
CA LEU A 481 -16.41 12.64 26.42
C LEU A 481 -16.21 11.49 25.42
N THR A 482 -17.26 10.71 25.21
CA THR A 482 -17.31 9.61 24.24
C THR A 482 -17.37 10.12 22.79
N LEU A 483 -17.07 9.27 21.80
CA LEU A 483 -17.19 9.61 20.37
C LEU A 483 -18.63 9.55 19.83
N SER A 484 -19.59 9.08 20.64
CA SER A 484 -21.00 8.93 20.27
C SER A 484 -21.91 9.41 21.40
N GLY A 485 -23.18 9.67 21.07
CA GLY A 485 -24.19 10.15 22.03
C GLY A 485 -24.10 11.65 22.34
N PRO A 486 -24.94 12.17 23.24
CA PRO A 486 -24.89 13.58 23.65
C PRO A 486 -23.53 13.93 24.26
N VAL A 487 -23.15 15.20 24.15
CA VAL A 487 -21.98 15.73 24.87
C VAL A 487 -22.27 15.72 26.38
N PRO A 488 -21.29 15.52 27.28
CA PRO A 488 -21.52 15.65 28.71
C PRO A 488 -22.05 17.04 29.09
N LEU A 489 -23.12 17.07 29.89
CA LEU A 489 -23.76 18.27 30.37
C LEU A 489 -22.90 18.92 31.46
N PRO A 490 -22.54 20.21 31.37
CA PRO A 490 -21.94 20.95 32.48
C PRO A 490 -22.99 21.16 33.58
N GLU A 491 -23.29 20.13 34.36
CA GLU A 491 -24.26 20.16 35.45
C GLU A 491 -23.58 20.06 36.82
N ARG A 492 -24.10 20.83 37.78
CA ARG A 492 -23.75 20.75 39.19
C ARG A 492 -24.98 20.40 40.02
N ILE A 493 -24.83 19.39 40.87
CA ILE A 493 -25.85 19.03 41.86
C ILE A 493 -25.60 19.83 43.14
N LEU A 494 -26.60 20.61 43.56
CA LEU A 494 -26.56 21.39 44.80
C LEU A 494 -26.96 20.51 45.99
N HIS A 495 -26.13 20.52 47.03
CA HIS A 495 -26.37 19.81 48.30
C HIS A 495 -26.65 20.82 49.42
N THR A 496 -27.30 20.37 50.51
CA THR A 496 -27.67 21.19 51.68
C THR A 496 -26.48 21.70 52.53
N GLY A 497 -25.23 21.53 52.08
CA GLY A 497 -24.01 21.96 52.77
C GLY A 497 -23.03 22.83 51.96
N ASP A 498 -23.35 23.21 50.72
CA ASP A 498 -22.47 24.04 49.88
C ASP A 498 -22.55 25.55 50.21
N GLN A 499 -21.48 26.32 49.92
CA GLN A 499 -21.47 27.80 50.00
C GLN A 499 -22.52 28.49 49.08
N ILE A 500 -23.18 27.73 48.20
CA ILE A 500 -24.42 28.13 47.51
C ILE A 500 -25.55 27.48 48.32
N SER A 501 -26.18 28.22 49.23
CA SER A 501 -27.25 27.68 50.06
C SER A 501 -28.39 27.16 49.20
N ALA A 502 -28.80 25.92 49.44
CA ALA A 502 -29.99 25.34 48.85
C ALA A 502 -31.20 26.28 49.07
N PRO A 503 -32.07 26.45 48.07
CA PRO A 503 -33.24 27.31 48.21
C PRO A 503 -34.07 26.80 49.38
N GLN A 504 -34.23 27.64 50.40
CA GLN A 504 -35.18 27.37 51.46
C GLN A 504 -36.57 27.74 50.92
N ALA A 505 -37.54 26.85 51.11
CA ALA A 505 -38.94 27.21 50.98
C ALA A 505 -39.15 28.43 51.90
N THR A 506 -39.47 29.58 51.30
CA THR A 506 -39.69 30.82 52.03
C THR A 506 -41.10 30.83 52.60
N ASP A 507 -41.34 31.62 53.65
CA ASP A 507 -42.65 31.72 54.29
C ASP A 507 -43.77 31.99 53.28
N LYS A 508 -44.94 31.37 53.49
CA LYS A 508 -46.13 31.41 52.62
C LYS A 508 -46.86 32.75 52.60
N THR A 509 -46.11 33.85 52.61
CA THR A 509 -46.69 35.19 52.67
C THR A 509 -47.03 35.64 51.26
N VAL A 510 -48.31 35.58 50.92
CA VAL A 510 -48.85 36.18 49.68
C VAL A 510 -48.73 37.69 49.80
N THR A 511 -47.94 38.30 48.92
CA THR A 511 -47.69 39.74 48.94
C THR A 511 -48.38 40.43 47.77
N PRO A 512 -49.08 41.57 47.98
CA PRO A 512 -49.51 42.42 46.88
C PRO A 512 -48.29 42.92 46.12
N VAL A 513 -48.32 42.80 44.79
CA VAL A 513 -47.28 43.32 43.91
C VAL A 513 -47.84 44.43 43.03
N ALA A 514 -46.98 45.33 42.56
CA ALA A 514 -47.38 46.43 41.69
C ALA A 514 -48.01 45.90 40.39
N ASP A 515 -48.94 46.66 39.80
CA ASP A 515 -49.67 46.27 38.60
C ASP A 515 -48.79 46.15 37.35
N ASP A 516 -47.62 46.80 37.35
CA ASP A 516 -46.63 46.75 36.26
C ASP A 516 -45.77 45.48 36.39
N LEU A 517 -46.32 44.36 35.92
CA LEU A 517 -45.70 43.04 35.96
C LEU A 517 -45.14 42.64 34.59
N ASP A 518 -43.82 42.66 34.47
CA ASP A 518 -43.12 42.04 33.35
C ASP A 518 -42.94 40.53 33.61
N PHE A 519 -43.35 39.71 32.63
CA PHE A 519 -43.16 38.26 32.64
C PHE A 519 -42.28 37.85 31.46
N ASP A 520 -41.09 37.38 31.79
CA ASP A 520 -40.10 36.87 30.87
C ASP A 520 -40.10 35.33 30.95
N ASP A 521 -41.11 34.73 30.33
CA ASP A 521 -41.38 33.30 30.38
C ASP A 521 -41.79 32.71 29.01
N ILE A 522 -41.62 31.39 28.86
CA ILE A 522 -42.11 30.60 27.72
C ILE A 522 -42.48 29.19 28.19
N ILE A 523 -43.28 28.50 27.40
CA ILE A 523 -43.43 27.05 27.45
C ILE A 523 -42.57 26.45 26.34
N LEU A 524 -41.52 25.71 26.70
CA LEU A 524 -40.65 25.02 25.76
C LEU A 524 -41.16 23.58 25.55
N VAL A 525 -41.52 23.24 24.31
CA VAL A 525 -41.98 21.90 23.92
C VAL A 525 -40.93 21.19 23.07
N PHE A 526 -40.90 19.87 23.19
CA PHE A 526 -39.99 19.00 22.46
C PHE A 526 -40.77 18.07 21.53
N PRO A 527 -40.19 17.71 20.38
CA PRO A 527 -40.74 16.64 19.54
C PRO A 527 -40.87 15.32 20.32
N PRO A 528 -41.88 14.46 20.04
CA PRO A 528 -42.10 13.22 20.79
C PRO A 528 -40.88 12.28 20.85
N GLU A 529 -40.07 12.24 19.80
CA GLU A 529 -38.85 11.43 19.70
C GLU A 529 -37.75 11.86 20.67
N SER A 530 -37.83 13.07 21.23
CA SER A 530 -36.91 13.52 22.28
C SER A 530 -37.06 12.74 23.59
N GLY A 531 -38.26 12.17 23.85
CA GLY A 531 -38.60 11.56 25.13
C GLY A 531 -38.60 12.53 26.31
N LEU A 532 -38.69 13.85 26.09
CA LEU A 532 -38.62 14.89 27.13
C LEU A 532 -40.00 15.49 27.47
N LYS A 533 -40.19 15.89 28.73
CA LYS A 533 -41.35 16.67 29.16
C LYS A 533 -41.27 18.12 28.66
N PRO A 534 -42.41 18.76 28.33
CA PRO A 534 -42.46 20.21 28.18
C PRO A 534 -41.95 20.91 29.44
N LEU A 535 -41.30 22.06 29.28
CA LEU A 535 -40.78 22.86 30.38
C LEU A 535 -41.44 24.24 30.39
N TYR A 536 -41.90 24.68 31.56
CA TYR A 536 -42.18 26.08 31.81
C TYR A 536 -40.87 26.77 32.19
N VAL A 537 -40.44 27.72 31.36
CA VAL A 537 -39.13 28.39 31.48
C VAL A 537 -39.37 29.84 31.86
N MET A 538 -38.74 30.25 32.95
CA MET A 538 -38.64 31.65 33.38
C MET A 538 -37.20 32.08 33.14
N TYR A 539 -36.99 33.19 32.45
CA TYR A 539 -35.65 33.72 32.19
C TYR A 539 -35.51 35.13 32.76
N ARG A 540 -34.25 35.54 32.93
CA ARG A 540 -33.92 36.85 33.48
C ARG A 540 -34.49 37.95 32.59
N SER A 541 -35.13 38.94 33.22
CA SER A 541 -35.66 40.08 32.48
C SER A 541 -34.55 40.87 31.78
N PRO A 542 -34.76 41.29 30.52
CA PRO A 542 -33.85 42.19 29.81
C PRO A 542 -33.52 43.47 30.60
N ARG A 543 -34.48 44.01 31.38
CA ARG A 543 -34.27 45.17 32.26
C ARG A 543 -33.24 44.91 33.36
N ASN A 544 -33.06 43.65 33.74
CA ASN A 544 -32.10 43.23 34.74
C ASN A 544 -30.79 42.78 34.12
N MET A 545 -30.61 42.88 32.80
CA MET A 545 -29.35 42.57 32.13
C MET A 545 -28.47 43.82 31.97
N PRO A 546 -27.14 43.66 31.84
CA PRO A 546 -26.26 44.79 31.53
C PRO A 546 -26.57 45.41 30.18
N GLY A 547 -26.45 46.73 30.07
CA GLY A 547 -26.62 47.45 28.81
C GLY A 547 -25.90 48.79 28.80
N THR A 548 -25.56 49.25 27.61
CA THR A 548 -24.87 50.52 27.38
C THR A 548 -25.89 51.57 26.94
N VAL A 549 -25.83 52.75 27.56
CA VAL A 549 -26.76 53.85 27.23
C VAL A 549 -26.49 54.37 25.82
N SER A 550 -27.55 54.37 25.01
CA SER A 550 -27.59 54.87 23.63
C SER A 550 -28.64 55.98 23.49
N GLY A 551 -28.82 56.53 22.28
CA GLY A 551 -29.80 57.60 22.02
C GLY A 551 -29.30 59.02 22.26
N LYS A 552 -30.00 60.01 21.69
CA LYS A 552 -29.61 61.43 21.72
C LYS A 552 -30.29 62.24 22.81
N GLY A 553 -31.46 61.81 23.26
CA GLY A 553 -32.38 62.63 24.03
C GLY A 553 -32.94 63.78 23.19
N GLN A 554 -33.72 64.65 23.83
CA GLN A 554 -34.34 65.80 23.19
C GLN A 554 -33.96 67.10 23.88
N ASN A 555 -33.93 68.21 23.12
CA ASN A 555 -33.80 69.53 23.72
C ASN A 555 -35.10 69.87 24.45
N VAL A 556 -34.98 70.28 25.72
CA VAL A 556 -36.13 70.55 26.59
C VAL A 556 -36.10 72.01 27.08
N GLY A 557 -37.28 72.59 27.31
CA GLY A 557 -37.41 73.92 27.87
C GLY A 557 -37.37 73.96 29.40
N ASN A 558 -37.56 75.16 29.97
CA ASN A 558 -37.52 75.40 31.42
C ASN A 558 -38.63 74.67 32.22
N ASN A 559 -39.70 74.21 31.57
CA ASN A 559 -40.79 73.42 32.18
C ASN A 559 -40.81 71.98 31.63
N TRP A 560 -39.64 71.34 31.59
CA TRP A 560 -39.49 69.97 31.11
C TRP A 560 -40.42 68.98 31.83
N MET A 561 -40.47 69.04 33.16
CA MET A 561 -41.23 68.08 33.95
C MET A 561 -42.74 68.25 33.86
N GLY A 562 -43.23 69.41 33.41
CA GLY A 562 -44.66 69.59 33.11
C GLY A 562 -45.18 68.56 32.10
N GLY A 563 -44.33 68.16 31.15
CA GLY A 563 -44.66 67.13 30.15
C GLY A 563 -44.86 65.73 30.71
N ALA A 564 -44.42 65.44 31.95
CA ALA A 564 -44.59 64.11 32.54
C ALA A 564 -46.06 63.76 32.83
N SER A 565 -46.91 64.77 32.99
CA SER A 565 -48.34 64.64 33.28
C SER A 565 -49.24 64.66 32.04
N THR A 566 -48.68 64.76 30.83
CA THR A 566 -49.44 64.96 29.59
C THR A 566 -48.89 64.15 28.42
N GLY A 567 -49.76 63.71 27.51
CA GLY A 567 -49.36 63.02 26.28
C GLY A 567 -48.46 61.82 26.56
N ASP A 568 -47.45 61.60 25.71
CA ASP A 568 -46.53 60.46 25.81
C ASP A 568 -45.46 60.61 26.92
N GLY A 569 -45.55 61.65 27.75
CA GLY A 569 -44.59 61.93 28.81
C GLY A 569 -43.42 62.83 28.40
N ALA A 570 -42.58 63.18 29.38
CA ALA A 570 -41.42 64.04 29.15
C ALA A 570 -40.24 63.24 28.58
N PRO A 571 -39.60 63.67 27.47
CA PRO A 571 -38.46 62.95 26.90
C PRO A 571 -37.23 63.07 27.79
N VAL A 572 -36.25 62.16 27.64
CA VAL A 572 -34.93 62.33 28.27
C VAL A 572 -34.22 63.58 27.71
N PRO A 573 -33.79 64.54 28.54
CA PRO A 573 -33.07 65.73 28.08
C PRO A 573 -31.73 65.40 27.43
N SER A 574 -31.39 66.05 26.32
CA SER A 574 -30.15 65.84 25.55
C SER A 574 -28.89 66.01 26.41
N GLN A 575 -28.84 67.05 27.26
CA GLN A 575 -27.72 67.27 28.19
C GLN A 575 -27.56 66.19 29.27
N ILE A 576 -28.62 65.44 29.58
CA ILE A 576 -28.56 64.28 30.48
C ILE A 576 -28.17 63.03 29.69
N ALA A 577 -28.73 62.84 28.49
CA ALA A 577 -28.34 61.79 27.57
C ALA A 577 -26.82 61.83 27.31
N ASP A 578 -26.25 63.01 27.01
CA ASP A 578 -24.82 63.19 26.78
C ASP A 578 -23.94 62.76 27.97
N LYS A 579 -24.40 62.97 29.20
CA LYS A 579 -23.69 62.56 30.43
C LYS A 579 -23.69 61.04 30.66
N LEU A 580 -24.68 60.34 30.11
CA LEU A 580 -24.90 58.91 30.34
C LEU A 580 -24.50 58.06 29.14
N ARG A 581 -24.56 58.59 27.92
CA ARG A 581 -24.28 57.88 26.67
C ARG A 581 -22.91 57.22 26.70
N GLY A 582 -22.86 55.97 26.27
CA GLY A 582 -21.64 55.15 26.28
C GLY A 582 -21.26 54.57 27.64
N LYS A 583 -21.97 54.90 28.73
CA LYS A 583 -21.79 54.24 30.03
C LYS A 583 -22.59 52.94 30.06
N THR A 584 -21.98 51.91 30.64
CA THR A 584 -22.62 50.60 30.84
C THR A 584 -23.12 50.47 32.27
N PHE A 585 -24.36 50.01 32.42
CA PHE A 585 -24.99 49.73 33.71
C PHE A 585 -25.38 48.26 33.77
N GLY A 586 -25.29 47.61 34.93
CA GLY A 586 -25.67 46.19 35.08
C GLY A 586 -27.18 45.91 35.13
N SER A 587 -28.01 46.95 35.12
CA SER A 587 -29.48 46.88 35.03
C SER A 587 -30.06 48.26 34.68
N PHE A 588 -31.29 48.27 34.17
CA PHE A 588 -32.07 49.49 33.94
C PHE A 588 -32.25 50.31 35.22
N ASP A 589 -32.41 49.66 36.38
CA ASP A 589 -32.55 50.37 37.66
C ASP A 589 -31.25 51.08 38.09
N SER A 590 -30.08 50.50 37.80
CA SER A 590 -28.80 51.20 37.96
C SER A 590 -28.69 52.41 37.01
N SER A 591 -29.16 52.29 35.77
CA SER A 591 -29.23 53.40 34.82
C SER A 591 -30.21 54.50 35.30
N ARG A 592 -31.41 54.13 35.75
CA ARG A 592 -32.41 55.03 36.35
C ARG A 592 -31.84 55.80 37.54
N ARG A 593 -31.08 55.14 38.43
CA ARG A 593 -30.39 55.81 39.55
C ARG A 593 -29.40 56.85 39.05
N ALA A 594 -28.61 56.52 38.02
CA ALA A 594 -27.65 57.45 37.43
C ALA A 594 -28.32 58.61 36.71
N PHE A 595 -29.46 58.36 36.04
CA PHE A 595 -30.28 59.38 35.39
C PHE A 595 -30.73 60.46 36.39
N TRP A 596 -31.35 60.06 37.51
CA TRP A 596 -31.82 61.03 38.50
C TRP A 596 -30.67 61.80 39.17
N LYS A 597 -29.53 61.15 39.41
CA LYS A 597 -28.32 61.85 39.89
C LYS A 597 -27.86 62.91 38.89
N ALA A 598 -27.78 62.56 37.61
CA ALA A 598 -27.37 63.48 36.56
C ALA A 598 -28.33 64.68 36.41
N VAL A 599 -29.64 64.47 36.61
CA VAL A 599 -30.66 65.54 36.64
C VAL A 599 -30.47 66.45 37.86
N ALA A 600 -30.20 65.89 39.04
CA ALA A 600 -29.96 66.67 40.27
C ALA A 600 -28.70 67.54 40.19
N ASP A 601 -27.67 67.08 39.48
CA ASP A 601 -26.41 67.80 39.27
C ASP A 601 -26.52 68.87 38.17
N ASP A 602 -27.62 68.91 37.43
CA ASP A 602 -27.85 69.86 36.35
C ASP A 602 -28.58 71.11 36.85
N SER A 603 -27.89 72.24 36.91
CA SER A 603 -28.46 73.49 37.44
C SER A 603 -29.64 74.07 36.65
N ALA A 604 -29.83 73.68 35.38
CA ALA A 604 -30.97 74.15 34.59
C ALA A 604 -32.21 73.27 34.85
N LEU A 605 -32.04 71.96 34.98
CA LEU A 605 -33.16 71.02 35.19
C LEU A 605 -33.57 70.90 36.66
N SER A 606 -32.61 70.89 37.59
CA SER A 606 -32.85 70.73 39.03
C SER A 606 -33.73 71.83 39.65
N LYS A 607 -33.76 73.03 39.07
CA LYS A 607 -34.56 74.18 39.53
C LYS A 607 -36.07 73.92 39.57
N GLN A 608 -36.53 72.91 38.85
CA GLN A 608 -37.94 72.52 38.79
C GLN A 608 -38.37 71.64 39.97
N PHE A 609 -37.43 71.22 40.83
CA PHE A 609 -37.68 70.28 41.92
C PHE A 609 -37.49 70.93 43.30
N SER A 610 -38.17 70.39 44.31
CA SER A 610 -37.98 70.80 45.71
C SER A 610 -36.61 70.37 46.23
N GLU A 611 -36.10 71.03 47.28
CA GLU A 611 -34.84 70.63 47.92
C GLU A 611 -34.88 69.17 48.44
N ALA A 612 -36.04 68.73 48.94
CA ALA A 612 -36.25 67.36 49.37
C ALA A 612 -36.11 66.36 48.22
N ASP A 613 -36.71 66.64 47.06
CA ASP A 613 -36.60 65.79 45.87
C ASP A 613 -35.18 65.80 45.28
N ILE A 614 -34.51 66.95 45.29
CA ILE A 614 -33.09 67.03 44.89
C ILE A 614 -32.24 66.11 45.76
N ASN A 615 -32.44 66.08 47.08
CA ASN A 615 -31.72 65.18 47.98
C ASN A 615 -32.03 63.70 47.70
N GLN A 616 -33.28 63.36 47.36
CA GLN A 616 -33.63 61.99 46.94
C GLN A 616 -32.96 61.61 45.62
N MET A 617 -32.95 62.52 44.64
CA MET A 617 -32.33 62.31 43.33
C MET A 617 -30.80 62.16 43.43
N LYS A 618 -30.12 62.92 44.30
CA LYS A 618 -28.70 62.71 44.62
C LYS A 618 -28.41 61.33 45.21
N ALA A 619 -29.37 60.75 45.93
CA ALA A 619 -29.32 59.35 46.38
C ALA A 619 -29.72 58.32 45.29
N GLY A 620 -30.06 58.76 44.08
CA GLY A 620 -30.49 57.91 42.94
C GLY A 620 -31.98 57.54 42.96
N ARG A 621 -32.78 58.14 43.82
CA ARG A 621 -34.23 57.91 43.88
C ARG A 621 -34.97 58.87 42.94
N ALA A 622 -36.11 58.45 42.42
CA ALA A 622 -36.94 59.31 41.59
C ALA A 622 -37.58 60.44 42.43
N PRO A 623 -37.80 61.63 41.84
CA PRO A 623 -38.53 62.72 42.49
C PRO A 623 -40.00 62.35 42.69
N THR A 624 -40.64 63.02 43.64
CA THR A 624 -42.06 62.84 43.95
C THR A 624 -42.92 63.45 42.84
N ALA A 625 -43.93 62.71 42.39
CA ALA A 625 -44.95 63.27 41.50
C ALA A 625 -45.90 64.18 42.30
N ASP A 626 -46.56 65.11 41.64
CA ASP A 626 -47.61 65.89 42.29
C ASP A 626 -48.69 64.96 42.89
N PHE A 627 -49.26 65.36 44.02
CA PHE A 627 -50.21 64.51 44.75
C PHE A 627 -51.42 64.13 43.87
N LEU A 628 -51.91 65.06 43.05
CA LEU A 628 -53.02 64.82 42.12
C LEU A 628 -52.66 63.90 40.94
N GLU A 629 -51.37 63.73 40.69
CA GLU A 629 -50.79 62.92 39.62
C GLU A 629 -50.25 61.57 40.13
N SER A 630 -50.41 61.31 41.43
CA SER A 630 -50.07 60.05 42.09
C SER A 630 -51.26 59.09 42.07
N VAL A 631 -50.98 57.78 42.06
CA VAL A 631 -52.02 56.74 42.08
C VAL A 631 -51.69 55.67 43.13
N GLY A 632 -52.47 55.65 44.22
CA GLY A 632 -52.26 54.73 45.34
C GLY A 632 -50.87 54.90 45.97
N LYS A 633 -50.06 53.84 45.97
CA LYS A 633 -48.66 53.87 46.48
C LYS A 633 -47.64 54.34 45.43
N ARG A 634 -48.06 54.53 44.17
CA ARG A 634 -47.21 55.06 43.10
C ARG A 634 -47.22 56.58 43.21
N VAL A 635 -46.18 57.11 43.85
CA VAL A 635 -46.05 58.55 44.16
C VAL A 635 -44.79 59.18 43.58
N LYS A 636 -44.03 58.42 42.78
CA LYS A 636 -42.75 58.84 42.20
C LYS A 636 -42.90 58.93 40.68
N ILE A 637 -42.12 59.81 40.06
CA ILE A 637 -42.01 59.85 38.59
C ILE A 637 -41.41 58.52 38.09
N GLU A 638 -42.01 57.98 37.05
CA GLU A 638 -41.70 56.67 36.49
C GLU A 638 -40.99 56.82 35.13
N LEU A 639 -39.97 56.00 34.87
CA LEU A 639 -39.33 55.93 33.55
C LEU A 639 -39.92 54.75 32.78
N HIS A 640 -40.59 55.05 31.68
CA HIS A 640 -41.32 54.10 30.84
C HIS A 640 -40.63 53.95 29.47
N HIS A 641 -40.79 52.78 28.84
CA HIS A 641 -40.29 52.53 27.49
C HIS A 641 -41.40 52.76 26.48
N GLU A 642 -41.23 53.72 25.55
CA GLU A 642 -42.24 54.06 24.54
C GLU A 642 -42.58 52.86 23.65
N LYS A 643 -41.55 52.20 23.10
CA LYS A 643 -41.63 50.85 22.54
C LYS A 643 -41.33 49.84 23.63
N GLU A 644 -42.32 49.01 23.95
CA GLU A 644 -42.20 47.98 24.97
C GLU A 644 -41.04 47.02 24.70
N ILE A 645 -40.32 46.65 25.77
CA ILE A 645 -39.22 45.68 25.71
C ILE A 645 -39.73 44.32 25.22
N SER A 646 -40.94 43.91 25.63
CA SER A 646 -41.63 42.69 25.20
C SER A 646 -41.86 42.62 23.69
N GLN A 647 -41.84 43.78 23.01
CA GLN A 647 -41.97 43.95 21.56
C GLN A 647 -40.63 44.30 20.88
N GLY A 648 -39.51 44.06 21.57
CA GLY A 648 -38.16 44.33 21.08
C GLY A 648 -37.78 45.81 21.11
N GLY A 649 -38.31 46.57 22.06
CA GLY A 649 -37.79 47.89 22.43
C GLY A 649 -36.41 47.79 23.09
N ALA A 650 -35.53 48.76 22.80
CA ALA A 650 -34.22 48.83 23.43
C ALA A 650 -34.34 49.26 24.90
N VAL A 651 -33.58 48.61 25.78
CA VAL A 651 -33.65 48.81 27.24
C VAL A 651 -32.91 50.08 27.69
N MET A 652 -31.80 50.40 27.02
CA MET A 652 -30.90 51.49 27.44
C MET A 652 -30.84 52.65 26.43
N ASP A 653 -31.71 52.62 25.41
CA ASP A 653 -31.87 53.73 24.49
C ASP A 653 -32.72 54.82 25.13
N VAL A 654 -32.10 55.96 25.42
CA VAL A 654 -32.81 57.09 26.04
C VAL A 654 -33.87 57.71 25.15
N ASP A 655 -33.79 57.50 23.83
CA ASP A 655 -34.82 57.96 22.89
C ASP A 655 -36.09 57.09 23.00
N ASN A 656 -35.94 55.86 23.52
CA ASN A 656 -37.05 54.97 23.86
C ASN A 656 -37.59 55.20 25.28
N ILE A 657 -37.06 56.15 26.05
CA ILE A 657 -37.45 56.37 27.46
C ILE A 657 -38.21 57.68 27.64
N LYS A 658 -39.31 57.63 28.39
CA LYS A 658 -40.11 58.80 28.81
C LYS A 658 -40.26 58.83 30.32
N ALA A 659 -40.29 60.03 30.89
CA ALA A 659 -40.64 60.25 32.29
C ALA A 659 -42.14 60.59 32.39
N LEU A 660 -42.90 59.83 33.18
CA LEU A 660 -44.33 60.00 33.37
C LEU A 660 -44.70 60.12 34.85
N THR A 661 -45.79 60.82 35.13
CA THR A 661 -46.50 60.69 36.40
C THR A 661 -47.20 59.33 36.46
N PRO A 662 -47.39 58.74 37.66
CA PRO A 662 -48.10 57.48 37.81
C PRO A 662 -49.50 57.47 37.15
N LYS A 663 -50.22 58.59 37.25
CA LYS A 663 -51.53 58.74 36.63
C LYS A 663 -51.44 58.74 35.10
N ASN A 664 -50.57 59.55 34.51
CA ASN A 664 -50.41 59.62 33.05
C ASN A 664 -49.91 58.28 32.47
N HIS A 665 -49.02 57.58 33.18
CA HIS A 665 -48.55 56.25 32.77
C HIS A 665 -49.70 55.24 32.69
N ILE A 666 -50.59 55.22 33.70
CA ILE A 666 -51.78 54.35 33.69
C ILE A 666 -52.75 54.73 32.56
N GLU A 667 -52.97 56.02 32.34
CA GLU A 667 -53.86 56.50 31.27
C GLU A 667 -53.34 56.12 29.87
N THR A 668 -52.02 56.24 29.66
CA THR A 668 -51.35 55.83 28.41
C THR A 668 -51.54 54.33 28.12
N HIS A 669 -51.57 53.48 29.15
CA HIS A 669 -51.82 52.05 29.00
C HIS A 669 -53.31 51.67 28.89
N LYS A 670 -54.23 52.48 29.42
CA LYS A 670 -55.68 52.24 29.26
C LYS A 670 -56.18 52.50 27.84
N GLY A 671 -55.47 53.34 27.09
CA GLY A 671 -55.79 53.68 25.69
C GLY A 671 -55.21 52.72 24.65
N LYS A 672 -54.39 51.74 25.07
CA LYS A 672 -53.84 50.65 24.25
C LYS A 672 -54.58 49.36 24.57
#